data_AF-A0A812T505-F1
#
_entry.id   AF-A0A812T505-F1
#
_cell.length_a   1.000
_cell.length_b   1.000
_cell.length_c   1.000
_cell.angle_alpha   90.00
_cell.angle_beta   90.00
_cell.angle_gamma   90.00
#
_symmetry.space_group_name_H-M   'P 1'
#
loop_
_entity.id
_entity.type
_entity.pdbx_description
1 polymer ?
#
loop_
_entity_poly.entity_id
_entity_poly.type
_entity_poly.pdbx_seq_one_letter_code
_entity_poly.pdbx_strand_id
1 'polypeptide(L)'
;MAFTWQKVNPDGALDLLPLPYRIIDEVVEDIVEAVGEQVDIIETRKRSETCEFALPEAIPTSLVQVSGHIACAYVEPRGTTRMAVGTSQGEALLIDSRKGEVVAHAHPFHESEPVTCVSICSESAYQEVFAGPGVDAPSLPSPNLKLFAAGLTTPKILVYDIHKETYGVMLKPACAIHLPAAEGGDSEEGHPVIEQLHTRGCAGGIWACVLLPDGNVRCYLTPLGEPDLQDEEANVVLDAPIQEGDEDEDEEVGELSSVFALQSRAWPNMIVPMQIPPDDDAEHVDVVAPLPSEIQIIAAAQEQDPKEATALSEDFLAELAGCMVPISPDLLRATKAGDAFRGFGKALRGSKKLYQLSYQTKKINQFWSHSWHGSTWRKYVTLLLFYNGAAAAAVACLGAAVASVLFALELLPVLREPNKVTYWQSFWAALVGMILYLLVLLFYRPQVPIFLDVICIDQSNPRRKGQGLLSMGAFLKASRSMLILWDATYSDRLWTMFEFAAFLTSREKGETPKVVLRPTILGPCYLVLMLTLILALTIGDNVACDLSASGRYSVWAFQFLICCGGLSVNTAAFRAYFRTVSNSQKKLAGWRLADVKCSCCDTGHVRGGGICDRKVVMKCIHQWFGSLDDFESHVRTEIRDTFVHEQSSQPFTYTQVVIALVPVIWSYLDRASAHARFTSWDPWMQAASQIARGLAWWLGVGPMAFLIQCRLACRFQRESRWPRCDPLLNLLPLLAVVLVVVLGVVTEQLFFKLTLFRPGHEDNMLLFALIVICLAWLLYACVGAGPRLVHAESA
;
A
#
# COMPACT_ATOMS: atom_id res chain seq x y z
N MET A 1 -34.29 -25.60 -28.39
CA MET A 1 -33.29 -24.74 -29.06
C MET A 1 -31.92 -25.28 -28.72
N ALA A 2 -31.25 -25.89 -29.70
CA ALA A 2 -29.91 -26.46 -29.53
C ALA A 2 -28.88 -25.32 -29.64
N PHE A 3 -28.11 -25.09 -28.58
CA PHE A 3 -26.97 -24.16 -28.61
C PHE A 3 -25.73 -24.91 -29.12
N THR A 4 -25.32 -24.57 -30.33
CA THR A 4 -24.04 -24.95 -30.92
C THR A 4 -22.92 -24.17 -30.24
N TRP A 5 -22.03 -24.89 -29.54
CA TRP A 5 -20.79 -24.31 -29.02
C TRP A 5 -19.81 -24.11 -30.18
N GLN A 6 -19.51 -22.86 -30.49
CA GLN A 6 -18.50 -22.50 -31.47
C GLN A 6 -17.12 -22.56 -30.82
N LYS A 7 -16.21 -23.33 -31.41
CA LYS A 7 -14.82 -23.48 -30.97
C LYS A 7 -14.10 -22.15 -31.20
N VAL A 8 -13.73 -21.45 -30.13
CA VAL A 8 -12.94 -20.22 -30.20
C VAL A 8 -11.49 -20.60 -30.56
N ASN A 9 -10.94 -19.91 -31.55
CA ASN A 9 -9.55 -20.04 -31.99
C ASN A 9 -8.61 -19.55 -30.86
N PRO A 10 -7.72 -20.41 -30.30
CA PRO A 10 -6.88 -20.04 -29.16
C PRO A 10 -5.88 -18.91 -29.47
N ASP A 11 -5.55 -18.67 -30.74
CA ASP A 11 -4.56 -17.67 -31.14
C ASP A 11 -5.10 -16.23 -31.18
N GLY A 12 -6.42 -16.05 -30.99
CA GLY A 12 -7.07 -14.74 -30.99
C GLY A 12 -7.54 -14.24 -29.62
N ALA A 13 -7.30 -15.00 -28.55
CA ALA A 13 -7.71 -14.61 -27.21
C ALA A 13 -6.72 -13.58 -26.64
N LEU A 14 -7.19 -12.36 -26.38
CA LEU A 14 -6.44 -11.36 -25.63
C LEU A 14 -6.02 -11.95 -24.28
N ASP A 15 -4.71 -12.13 -24.10
CA ASP A 15 -4.11 -12.62 -22.87
C ASP A 15 -4.29 -11.57 -21.75
N LEU A 16 -5.23 -11.86 -20.85
CA LEU A 16 -5.60 -11.01 -19.71
C LEU A 16 -4.71 -11.26 -18.46
N LEU A 17 -3.63 -12.04 -18.57
CA LEU A 17 -2.74 -12.28 -17.43
C LEU A 17 -1.97 -11.00 -17.04
N PRO A 18 -1.98 -10.62 -15.76
CA PRO A 18 -1.19 -9.48 -15.30
C PRO A 18 0.32 -9.78 -15.49
N LEU A 19 1.05 -8.76 -15.93
CA LEU A 19 2.48 -8.79 -16.25
C LEU A 19 3.45 -9.33 -15.16
N PRO A 20 3.16 -9.43 -13.83
CA PRO A 20 4.11 -9.96 -12.85
C PRO A 20 4.49 -11.42 -13.05
N TYR A 21 3.61 -12.20 -13.70
CA TYR A 21 3.83 -13.62 -13.98
C TYR A 21 4.58 -13.85 -15.30
N ARG A 22 4.71 -12.82 -16.14
CA ARG A 22 5.52 -12.89 -17.37
C ARG A 22 7.02 -12.89 -17.07
N ILE A 23 7.48 -12.22 -16.01
CA ILE A 23 8.91 -11.87 -15.86
C ILE A 23 9.71 -12.95 -15.11
N ILE A 24 9.13 -14.04 -14.60
CA ILE A 24 9.90 -15.00 -13.76
C ILE A 24 11.06 -15.67 -14.52
N ASP A 25 10.89 -15.96 -15.81
CA ASP A 25 11.98 -16.54 -16.63
C ASP A 25 13.08 -15.53 -16.92
N GLU A 26 12.69 -14.31 -17.30
CA GLU A 26 13.60 -13.17 -17.48
C GLU A 26 14.35 -12.88 -16.16
N VAL A 27 13.67 -13.05 -15.03
CA VAL A 27 14.26 -12.91 -13.70
C VAL A 27 15.33 -13.98 -13.43
N VAL A 28 15.06 -15.24 -13.76
CA VAL A 28 16.03 -16.32 -13.52
C VAL A 28 17.21 -16.20 -14.48
N GLU A 29 16.96 -15.85 -15.75
CA GLU A 29 18.02 -15.56 -16.72
C GLU A 29 18.87 -14.36 -16.27
N ASP A 30 18.27 -13.26 -15.85
CA ASP A 30 18.97 -12.07 -15.33
C ASP A 30 19.78 -12.39 -14.06
N ILE A 31 19.32 -13.31 -13.20
CA ILE A 31 20.07 -13.76 -12.03
C ILE A 31 21.30 -14.56 -12.45
N VAL A 32 21.12 -15.50 -13.39
CA VAL A 32 22.20 -16.35 -13.89
C VAL A 32 23.23 -15.51 -14.63
N GLU A 33 22.77 -14.56 -15.45
CA GLU A 33 23.62 -13.59 -16.16
C GLU A 33 24.34 -12.66 -15.17
N ALA A 34 23.64 -12.11 -14.17
CA ALA A 34 24.27 -11.27 -13.15
C ALA A 34 25.27 -12.03 -12.25
N VAL A 35 25.05 -13.33 -12.03
CA VAL A 35 26.03 -14.19 -11.34
C VAL A 35 27.23 -14.44 -12.26
N GLY A 36 27.00 -14.69 -13.56
CA GLY A 36 28.05 -14.75 -14.57
C GLY A 36 28.88 -13.48 -14.64
N GLU A 37 28.26 -12.30 -14.70
CA GLU A 37 28.93 -11.00 -14.67
C GLU A 37 29.71 -10.76 -13.37
N GLN A 38 29.19 -11.19 -12.21
CA GLN A 38 29.91 -11.08 -10.94
C GLN A 38 31.13 -12.00 -10.91
N VAL A 39 31.03 -13.21 -11.47
CA VAL A 39 32.17 -14.12 -11.65
C VAL A 39 33.19 -13.49 -12.59
N ASP A 40 32.75 -12.92 -13.72
CA ASP A 40 33.62 -12.21 -14.66
C ASP A 40 34.28 -10.98 -14.03
N ILE A 41 33.57 -10.21 -13.20
CA ILE A 41 34.13 -9.07 -12.46
C ILE A 41 35.16 -9.55 -11.44
N ILE A 42 34.88 -10.64 -10.71
CA ILE A 42 35.82 -11.22 -9.75
C ILE A 42 37.04 -11.78 -10.49
N GLU A 43 36.87 -12.47 -11.61
CA GLU A 43 37.98 -12.96 -12.44
C GLU A 43 38.77 -11.82 -13.08
N THR A 44 38.10 -10.76 -13.53
CA THR A 44 38.73 -9.56 -14.09
C THR A 44 39.49 -8.81 -13.01
N ARG A 45 38.93 -8.69 -11.80
CA ARG A 45 39.61 -8.12 -10.63
C ARG A 45 40.82 -8.96 -10.25
N LYS A 46 40.67 -10.28 -10.20
CA LYS A 46 41.76 -11.22 -9.91
C LYS A 46 42.84 -11.18 -10.99
N ARG A 47 42.47 -11.05 -12.28
CA ARG A 47 43.37 -10.78 -13.42
C ARG A 47 44.04 -9.42 -13.32
N SER A 48 43.33 -8.37 -12.89
CA SER A 48 43.88 -7.03 -12.69
C SER A 48 44.87 -7.03 -11.53
N GLU A 49 44.57 -7.73 -10.44
CA GLU A 49 45.45 -7.92 -9.28
C GLU A 49 46.67 -8.77 -9.65
N THR A 50 46.55 -9.75 -10.58
CA THR A 50 47.72 -10.46 -11.14
C THR A 50 48.49 -9.64 -12.18
N CYS A 51 47.85 -8.71 -12.88
CA CYS A 51 48.50 -7.82 -13.85
C CYS A 51 49.19 -6.63 -13.18
N GLU A 52 48.65 -6.08 -12.08
CA GLU A 52 49.25 -4.98 -11.32
C GLU A 52 50.63 -5.34 -10.75
N PHE A 53 50.84 -6.61 -10.38
CA PHE A 53 52.16 -7.11 -9.95
C PHE A 53 53.19 -7.27 -11.08
N ALA A 54 52.78 -7.08 -12.34
CA ALA A 54 53.64 -7.24 -13.51
C ALA A 54 53.60 -6.04 -14.47
N LEU A 55 53.05 -4.89 -14.07
CA LEU A 55 53.13 -3.67 -14.88
C LEU A 55 54.59 -3.17 -14.86
N PRO A 56 55.31 -3.17 -15.99
CA PRO A 56 56.62 -2.54 -16.05
C PRO A 56 56.48 -1.05 -15.70
N GLU A 57 57.43 -0.49 -14.95
CA GLU A 57 57.48 0.96 -14.69
C GLU A 57 57.38 1.72 -16.03
N ALA A 58 56.23 2.33 -16.27
CA ALA A 58 56.00 3.10 -17.48
C ALA A 58 56.75 4.42 -17.34
N ILE A 59 57.77 4.62 -18.18
CA ILE A 59 58.46 5.91 -18.28
C ILE A 59 57.44 6.94 -18.78
N PRO A 60 57.33 8.14 -18.16
CA PRO A 60 56.41 9.18 -18.59
C PRO A 60 56.62 9.50 -20.09
N THR A 61 55.56 9.39 -20.88
CA THR A 61 55.61 9.64 -22.33
C THR A 61 55.48 11.12 -22.68
N SER A 62 55.00 11.94 -21.74
CA SER A 62 54.88 13.40 -21.88
C SER A 62 55.06 14.07 -20.52
N LEU A 63 55.61 15.29 -20.53
CA LEU A 63 55.76 16.13 -19.35
C LEU A 63 55.06 17.45 -19.63
N VAL A 64 54.00 17.73 -18.86
CA VAL A 64 53.24 18.97 -18.94
C VAL A 64 53.53 19.80 -17.70
N GLN A 65 53.97 21.04 -17.87
CA GLN A 65 54.15 21.97 -16.76
C GLN A 65 52.79 22.55 -16.34
N VAL A 66 52.51 22.53 -15.04
CA VAL A 66 51.28 23.06 -14.44
C VAL A 66 51.64 24.04 -13.33
N SER A 67 50.83 25.08 -13.11
CA SER A 67 51.06 26.03 -12.02
C SER A 67 50.68 25.39 -10.67
N GLY A 68 51.63 25.30 -9.73
CA GLY A 68 51.39 24.71 -8.41
C GLY A 68 51.43 23.18 -8.41
N HIS A 69 50.64 22.54 -7.54
CA HIS A 69 50.48 21.08 -7.53
C HIS A 69 49.10 20.67 -8.07
N ILE A 70 49.03 19.45 -8.59
CA ILE A 70 47.77 18.87 -9.07
C ILE A 70 46.90 18.56 -7.84
N ALA A 71 45.77 19.25 -7.73
CA ALA A 71 44.80 19.05 -6.65
C ALA A 71 43.79 17.94 -7.02
N CYS A 72 43.38 17.89 -8.29
CA CYS A 72 42.51 16.84 -8.80
C CYS A 72 42.76 16.57 -10.28
N ALA A 73 42.40 15.38 -10.75
CA ALA A 73 42.45 15.02 -12.16
C ALA A 73 41.31 14.07 -12.53
N TYR A 74 40.77 14.22 -13.73
CA TYR A 74 39.67 13.40 -14.23
C TYR A 74 39.91 13.00 -15.69
N VAL A 75 39.72 11.71 -15.98
CA VAL A 75 39.75 11.14 -17.31
C VAL A 75 38.44 10.40 -17.53
N GLU A 76 37.77 10.69 -18.64
CA GLU A 76 36.53 10.01 -18.97
C GLU A 76 36.82 8.59 -19.52
N PRO A 77 36.22 7.53 -18.97
CA PRO A 77 36.58 6.15 -19.30
C PRO A 77 36.20 5.72 -20.71
N ARG A 78 35.30 6.45 -21.38
CA ARG A 78 34.82 6.13 -22.73
C ARG A 78 34.72 7.41 -23.54
N GLY A 79 35.61 7.57 -24.53
CA GLY A 79 35.31 8.42 -25.69
C GLY A 79 36.15 9.66 -25.87
N THR A 80 36.88 10.17 -24.87
CA THR A 80 37.72 11.37 -25.05
C THR A 80 39.20 11.11 -24.85
N THR A 81 40.01 11.70 -25.72
CA THR A 81 41.47 11.78 -25.55
C THR A 81 41.85 12.96 -24.67
N ARG A 82 40.94 13.36 -23.78
CA ARG A 82 41.05 14.59 -22.99
C ARG A 82 41.05 14.26 -21.52
N MET A 83 41.89 14.95 -20.79
CA MET A 83 42.05 14.86 -19.35
C MET A 83 41.83 16.26 -18.77
N ALA A 84 41.01 16.37 -17.73
CA ALA A 84 40.89 17.59 -16.95
C ALA A 84 41.79 17.51 -15.73
N VAL A 85 42.45 18.62 -15.40
CA VAL A 85 43.32 18.74 -14.23
C VAL A 85 42.98 20.05 -13.51
N GLY A 86 42.70 19.97 -12.21
CA GLY A 86 42.59 21.13 -11.33
C GLY A 86 43.87 21.32 -10.52
N THR A 87 44.35 22.56 -10.41
CA THR A 87 45.59 22.88 -9.68
C THR A 87 45.33 23.62 -8.39
N SER A 88 46.34 23.60 -7.51
CA SER A 88 46.33 24.32 -6.24
C SER A 88 46.41 25.85 -6.37
N GLN A 89 46.68 26.37 -7.58
CA GLN A 89 46.74 27.80 -7.87
C GLN A 89 45.46 28.30 -8.57
N GLY A 90 44.43 27.45 -8.63
CA GLY A 90 43.14 27.80 -9.21
C GLY A 90 43.04 27.65 -10.73
N GLU A 91 43.95 26.91 -11.36
CA GLU A 91 43.85 26.59 -12.79
C GLU A 91 43.05 25.31 -13.01
N ALA A 92 42.11 25.36 -13.96
CA ALA A 92 41.49 24.19 -14.57
C ALA A 92 42.07 24.01 -15.99
N LEU A 93 42.84 22.95 -16.19
CA LEU A 93 43.54 22.62 -17.43
C LEU A 93 42.82 21.49 -18.17
N LEU A 94 42.74 21.61 -19.49
CA LEU A 94 42.30 20.55 -20.39
C LEU A 94 43.49 20.08 -21.21
N ILE A 95 43.90 18.82 -21.03
CA ILE A 95 45.08 18.21 -21.65
C ILE A 95 44.61 17.20 -22.70
N ASP A 96 45.15 17.28 -23.92
CA ASP A 96 44.95 16.23 -24.94
C ASP A 96 45.99 15.14 -24.73
N SER A 97 45.56 13.98 -24.22
CA SER A 97 46.44 12.86 -23.86
C SER A 97 47.15 12.25 -25.07
N ARG A 98 46.66 12.45 -26.30
CA ARG A 98 47.36 12.01 -27.52
C ARG A 98 48.51 12.93 -27.88
N LYS A 99 48.36 14.22 -27.64
CA LYS A 99 49.38 15.24 -27.98
C LYS A 99 50.35 15.50 -26.83
N GLY A 100 49.93 15.23 -25.60
CA GLY A 100 50.71 15.56 -24.41
C GLY A 100 50.80 17.08 -24.19
N GLU A 101 49.80 17.84 -24.64
CA GLU A 101 49.80 19.31 -24.59
C GLU A 101 48.53 19.83 -23.91
N VAL A 102 48.64 20.97 -23.21
CA VAL A 102 47.49 21.71 -22.69
C VAL A 102 46.77 22.36 -23.86
N VAL A 103 45.55 21.92 -24.14
CA VAL A 103 44.74 22.44 -25.25
C VAL A 103 43.89 23.64 -24.86
N ALA A 104 43.54 23.76 -23.57
CA ALA A 104 42.84 24.91 -23.02
C ALA A 104 43.08 25.02 -21.52
N HIS A 105 42.96 26.23 -20.95
CA HIS A 105 43.00 26.46 -19.51
C HIS A 105 42.03 27.58 -19.12
N ALA A 106 41.54 27.55 -17.88
CA ALA A 106 40.72 28.59 -17.29
C ALA A 106 41.10 28.78 -15.81
N HIS A 107 40.81 29.96 -15.26
CA HIS A 107 40.88 30.23 -13.82
C HIS A 107 39.46 30.40 -13.31
N PRO A 108 38.82 29.34 -12.78
CA PRO A 108 37.39 29.40 -12.50
C PRO A 108 37.03 30.37 -11.39
N PHE A 109 37.88 30.49 -10.39
CA PHE A 109 37.61 31.25 -9.18
C PHE A 109 38.51 32.48 -9.08
N HIS A 110 38.00 33.55 -8.47
CA HIS A 110 38.79 34.72 -8.12
C HIS A 110 39.71 34.37 -6.93
N GLU A 111 40.92 34.93 -6.86
CA GLU A 111 41.86 34.79 -5.71
C GLU A 111 42.67 33.47 -5.58
N SER A 112 43.11 32.87 -6.70
CA SER A 112 43.97 31.66 -6.67
C SER A 112 43.41 30.50 -5.85
N GLU A 113 42.09 30.47 -5.66
CA GLU A 113 41.39 29.41 -4.94
C GLU A 113 41.64 28.06 -5.64
N PRO A 114 42.10 27.03 -4.92
CA PRO A 114 42.45 25.75 -5.52
C PRO A 114 41.22 25.05 -6.14
N VAL A 115 41.39 24.49 -7.33
CA VAL A 115 40.35 23.67 -7.98
C VAL A 115 40.41 22.26 -7.40
N THR A 116 39.50 21.93 -6.50
CA THR A 116 39.49 20.68 -5.72
C THR A 116 38.82 19.53 -6.44
N CYS A 117 37.92 19.79 -7.38
CA CYS A 117 37.27 18.76 -8.19
C CYS A 117 37.09 19.24 -9.64
N VAL A 118 37.32 18.34 -10.59
CA VAL A 118 37.03 18.54 -12.02
C VAL A 118 36.32 17.33 -12.59
N SER A 119 35.43 17.54 -13.57
CA SER A 119 34.77 16.47 -14.32
C SER A 119 34.53 16.91 -15.77
N ILE A 120 34.68 15.97 -16.72
CA ILE A 120 34.38 16.19 -18.13
C ILE A 120 33.17 15.32 -18.51
N CYS A 121 32.25 15.88 -19.29
CA CYS A 121 31.16 15.11 -19.90
C CYS A 121 31.27 15.19 -21.44
N SER A 122 31.45 14.05 -22.11
CA SER A 122 31.51 13.98 -23.58
C SER A 122 30.19 13.66 -24.26
N GLU A 123 30.20 13.81 -25.59
CA GLU A 123 29.12 13.42 -26.50
C GLU A 123 28.68 11.96 -26.32
N SER A 124 29.59 11.03 -26.00
CA SER A 124 29.22 9.62 -25.79
C SER A 124 28.43 9.36 -24.50
N ALA A 125 28.35 10.34 -23.59
CA ALA A 125 27.57 10.23 -22.37
C ALA A 125 26.07 10.47 -22.61
N TYR A 126 25.70 11.10 -23.72
CA TYR A 126 24.29 11.29 -24.07
C TYR A 126 23.77 10.00 -24.68
N GLN A 127 23.08 9.19 -23.87
CA GLN A 127 22.34 8.04 -24.38
C GLN A 127 21.35 8.53 -25.44
N GLU A 128 21.50 8.06 -26.68
CA GLU A 128 20.50 8.25 -27.72
C GLU A 128 19.15 7.81 -27.16
N VAL A 129 18.20 8.73 -27.13
CA VAL A 129 16.81 8.39 -26.89
C VAL A 129 16.45 7.41 -28.01
N PHE A 130 16.19 6.14 -27.66
CA PHE A 130 15.69 5.14 -28.59
C PHE A 130 14.43 5.71 -29.27
N ALA A 131 14.60 6.29 -30.45
CA ALA A 131 13.50 6.62 -31.31
C ALA A 131 12.85 5.29 -31.68
N GLY A 132 11.54 5.16 -31.40
CA GLY A 132 10.80 3.98 -31.81
C GLY A 132 11.01 3.72 -33.30
N PRO A 133 11.02 2.45 -33.76
CA PRO A 133 11.28 2.13 -35.16
C PRO A 133 10.28 2.85 -36.07
N GLY A 134 10.79 3.74 -36.93
CA GLY A 134 10.01 4.40 -37.98
C GLY A 134 9.71 5.89 -37.82
N VAL A 135 10.26 6.57 -36.80
CA VAL A 135 10.19 8.04 -36.70
C VAL A 135 11.59 8.60 -36.84
N ASP A 136 11.86 9.29 -37.95
CA ASP A 136 13.09 10.08 -38.13
C ASP A 136 13.10 11.18 -37.06
N ALA A 137 13.83 10.96 -35.97
CA ALA A 137 13.99 11.95 -34.94
C ALA A 137 14.72 13.16 -35.55
N PRO A 138 14.21 14.40 -35.39
CA PRO A 138 14.94 15.58 -35.84
C PRO A 138 16.33 15.55 -35.22
N SER A 139 17.37 15.74 -36.05
CA SER A 139 18.76 15.77 -35.60
C SER A 139 18.95 16.96 -34.65
N LEU A 140 18.78 16.70 -33.35
CA LEU A 140 19.11 17.68 -32.33
C LEU A 140 20.62 17.94 -32.42
N PRO A 141 21.06 19.21 -32.39
CA PRO A 141 22.49 19.52 -32.40
C PRO A 141 23.16 18.82 -31.23
N SER A 142 24.28 18.14 -31.50
CA SER A 142 25.06 17.50 -30.44
C SER A 142 25.55 18.59 -29.47
N PRO A 143 25.30 18.46 -28.17
CA PRO A 143 25.78 19.42 -27.20
C PRO A 143 27.31 19.43 -27.15
N ASN A 144 27.91 20.61 -26.98
CA ASN A 144 29.35 20.74 -26.80
C ASN A 144 29.82 19.96 -25.56
N LEU A 145 31.06 19.47 -25.58
CA LEU A 145 31.66 18.89 -24.38
C LEU A 145 31.72 19.95 -23.28
N LYS A 146 31.40 19.56 -22.05
CA LYS A 146 31.43 20.46 -20.89
C LYS A 146 32.50 20.05 -19.88
N LEU A 147 33.19 21.05 -19.33
CA LEU A 147 34.11 20.93 -18.20
C LEU A 147 33.44 21.53 -16.96
N PHE A 148 33.42 20.77 -15.88
CA PHE A 148 32.92 21.21 -14.58
C PHE A 148 34.10 21.39 -13.64
N ALA A 149 34.16 22.51 -12.94
CA ALA A 149 35.19 22.82 -11.96
C ALA A 149 34.56 23.30 -10.65
N ALA A 150 35.02 22.75 -9.53
CA ALA A 150 34.63 23.16 -8.19
C ALA A 150 35.87 23.59 -7.38
N GLY A 151 35.69 24.62 -6.57
CA GLY A 151 36.73 25.20 -5.72
C GLY A 151 36.58 24.76 -4.26
N LEU A 152 37.53 25.17 -3.42
CA LEU A 152 37.53 24.87 -1.99
C LEU A 152 36.56 25.74 -1.18
N THR A 153 36.47 27.03 -1.49
CA THR A 153 35.76 28.05 -0.72
C THR A 153 34.51 28.57 -1.43
N THR A 154 34.49 28.60 -2.75
CA THR A 154 33.36 29.08 -3.54
C THR A 154 32.27 28.02 -3.59
N PRO A 155 31.02 28.29 -3.12
CA PRO A 155 29.91 27.33 -3.12
C PRO A 155 29.26 27.21 -4.50
N LYS A 156 30.07 27.14 -5.56
CA LYS A 156 29.60 27.05 -6.94
C LYS A 156 30.41 26.03 -7.72
N ILE A 157 29.72 25.27 -8.58
CA ILE A 157 30.36 24.51 -9.64
C ILE A 157 30.26 25.33 -10.92
N LEU A 158 31.41 25.72 -11.48
CA LEU A 158 31.45 26.46 -12.73
C LEU A 158 31.54 25.50 -13.90
N VAL A 159 30.68 25.72 -14.88
CA VAL A 159 30.55 24.88 -16.08
C VAL A 159 31.07 25.66 -17.27
N TYR A 160 31.98 25.06 -18.02
CA TYR A 160 32.57 25.61 -19.24
C TYR A 160 32.22 24.75 -20.44
N ASP A 161 31.81 25.40 -21.53
CA ASP A 161 31.74 24.78 -22.84
C ASP A 161 33.12 24.71 -23.49
N ILE A 162 33.48 23.52 -23.97
CA ILE A 162 34.73 23.27 -24.66
C ILE A 162 34.51 23.47 -26.16
N HIS A 163 34.77 24.68 -26.64
CA HIS A 163 34.63 25.03 -28.06
C HIS A 163 35.90 24.75 -28.83
N LYS A 164 35.76 24.18 -30.03
CA LYS A 164 36.85 24.10 -31.01
C LYS A 164 36.76 25.33 -31.93
N GLU A 165 37.71 26.25 -31.78
CA GLU A 165 37.84 27.42 -32.64
C GLU A 165 38.89 27.18 -33.73
N THR A 166 38.97 28.08 -34.72
CA THR A 166 39.91 27.97 -35.85
C THR A 166 41.37 27.88 -35.39
N TYR A 167 41.70 28.46 -34.23
CA TYR A 167 43.06 28.56 -33.70
C TYR A 167 43.33 27.71 -32.45
N GLY A 168 42.39 26.88 -31.99
CA GLY A 168 42.60 26.08 -30.78
C GLY A 168 41.32 25.60 -30.11
N VAL A 169 41.45 25.11 -28.87
CA VAL A 169 40.32 24.79 -28.00
C VAL A 169 40.18 25.91 -26.97
N MET A 170 38.97 26.40 -26.75
CA MET A 170 38.69 27.45 -25.78
C MET A 170 37.64 26.97 -24.77
N LEU A 171 37.84 27.30 -23.49
CA LEU A 171 36.85 27.10 -22.44
C LEU A 171 36.00 28.37 -22.32
N LYS A 172 34.74 28.31 -22.71
CA LYS A 172 33.78 29.41 -22.57
C LYS A 172 32.90 29.17 -21.37
N PRO A 173 32.75 30.12 -20.43
CA PRO A 173 31.79 29.97 -19.32
C PRO A 173 30.39 29.70 -19.86
N ALA A 174 29.71 28.66 -19.35
CA ALA A 174 28.37 28.27 -19.76
C ALA A 174 27.34 28.60 -18.68
N CYS A 175 27.54 28.12 -17.46
CA CYS A 175 26.67 28.41 -16.31
C CYS A 175 27.38 28.12 -14.97
N ALA A 176 26.73 28.49 -13.87
CA ALA A 176 27.18 28.19 -12.51
C ALA A 176 26.09 27.45 -11.72
N ILE A 177 26.45 26.34 -11.07
CA ILE A 177 25.55 25.58 -10.19
C ILE A 177 25.83 26.04 -8.75
N HIS A 178 24.85 26.69 -8.12
CA HIS A 178 24.95 27.13 -6.73
C HIS A 178 24.65 25.98 -5.77
N LEU A 179 25.54 25.75 -4.80
CA LEU A 179 25.36 24.76 -3.75
C LEU A 179 24.61 25.40 -2.57
N PRO A 180 23.46 24.86 -2.12
CA PRO A 180 22.76 25.41 -0.97
C PRO A 180 23.59 25.20 0.30
N ALA A 181 23.53 26.20 1.20
CA ALA A 181 24.16 26.14 2.51
C ALA A 181 23.69 24.89 3.28
N ALA A 182 24.54 24.35 4.16
CA ALA A 182 24.17 23.21 4.99
C ALA A 182 23.04 23.63 5.96
N GLU A 183 21.84 23.06 5.78
CA GLU A 183 20.71 23.30 6.67
C GLU A 183 21.02 22.68 8.05
N GLY A 184 21.24 23.50 9.08
CA GLY A 184 21.17 23.03 10.48
C GLY A 184 22.33 23.38 11.42
N GLY A 185 23.21 24.31 11.09
CA GLY A 185 24.20 24.84 12.05
C GLY A 185 24.17 26.35 12.11
N ASP A 186 23.88 26.94 13.28
CA ASP A 186 23.99 28.38 13.57
C ASP A 186 25.45 28.90 13.55
N SER A 187 26.38 28.17 12.92
CA SER A 187 27.76 28.57 12.72
C SER A 187 27.90 29.24 11.36
N GLU A 188 28.08 30.56 11.35
CA GLU A 188 28.24 31.43 10.17
C GLU A 188 29.43 31.11 9.23
N GLU A 189 30.20 30.04 9.44
CA GLU A 189 31.46 29.85 8.71
C GLU A 189 31.63 28.42 8.20
N GLY A 190 31.22 28.20 6.95
CA GLY A 190 31.63 27.01 6.19
C GLY A 190 30.67 26.63 5.07
N HIS A 191 31.01 26.98 3.83
CA HIS A 191 30.37 26.35 2.67
C HIS A 191 30.80 24.88 2.57
N PRO A 192 29.91 23.96 2.12
CA PRO A 192 30.25 22.55 2.01
C PRO A 192 31.30 22.35 0.91
N VAL A 193 32.48 21.86 1.28
CA VAL A 193 33.56 21.48 0.36
C VAL A 193 33.11 20.28 -0.45
N ILE A 194 33.30 20.28 -1.78
CA ILE A 194 32.99 19.11 -2.61
C ILE A 194 34.10 18.08 -2.48
N GLU A 195 33.76 16.85 -2.08
CA GLU A 195 34.72 15.74 -1.98
C GLU A 195 34.89 15.01 -3.31
N GLN A 196 33.77 14.76 -4.01
CA GLN A 196 33.78 14.16 -5.35
C GLN A 196 32.74 14.81 -6.25
N LEU A 197 33.10 14.97 -7.52
CA LEU A 197 32.23 15.48 -8.58
C LEU A 197 32.19 14.47 -9.72
N HIS A 198 30.98 14.02 -10.06
CA HIS A 198 30.76 13.13 -11.19
C HIS A 198 29.69 13.70 -12.12
N THR A 199 29.94 13.68 -13.43
CA THR A 199 29.00 14.21 -14.42
C THR A 199 28.55 13.15 -15.40
N ARG A 200 27.25 13.14 -15.74
CA ARG A 200 26.68 12.19 -16.69
C ARG A 200 25.65 12.86 -17.59
N GLY A 201 25.85 12.75 -18.91
CA GLY A 201 24.88 13.21 -19.91
C GLY A 201 23.57 12.42 -19.84
N CYS A 202 22.44 13.08 -20.09
CA CYS A 202 21.13 12.45 -20.24
C CYS A 202 20.27 13.17 -21.29
N ALA A 203 19.10 12.62 -21.60
CA ALA A 203 18.13 13.30 -22.46
C ALA A 203 17.70 14.63 -21.80
N GLY A 204 18.07 15.76 -22.40
CA GLY A 204 17.69 17.10 -21.96
C GLY A 204 18.67 17.82 -21.02
N GLY A 205 19.79 17.22 -20.63
CA GLY A 205 20.72 17.86 -19.68
C GLY A 205 21.98 17.06 -19.36
N ILE A 206 22.79 17.60 -18.45
CA ILE A 206 23.91 16.92 -17.79
C ILE A 206 23.63 16.87 -16.30
N TRP A 207 23.63 15.69 -15.71
CA TRP A 207 23.60 15.52 -14.26
C TRP A 207 24.99 15.74 -13.68
N ALA A 208 25.11 16.63 -12.70
CA ALA A 208 26.28 16.78 -11.84
C ALA A 208 25.94 16.21 -10.46
N CYS A 209 26.53 15.06 -10.13
CA CYS A 209 26.43 14.41 -8.83
C CYS A 209 27.61 14.82 -7.95
N VAL A 210 27.32 15.32 -6.76
CA VAL A 210 28.26 15.91 -5.82
C VAL A 210 28.22 15.11 -4.53
N LEU A 211 29.35 14.53 -4.13
CA LEU A 211 29.54 13.93 -2.81
C LEU A 211 30.05 14.99 -1.86
N LEU A 212 29.36 15.16 -0.73
CA LEU A 212 29.73 16.07 0.34
C LEU A 212 30.43 15.30 1.49
N PRO A 213 31.19 15.98 2.36
CA PRO A 213 31.98 15.35 3.43
C PRO A 213 31.12 14.68 4.51
N ASP A 214 29.84 15.03 4.58
CA ASP A 214 28.84 14.40 5.46
C ASP A 214 28.30 13.07 4.89
N GLY A 215 28.81 12.64 3.73
CA GLY A 215 28.35 11.46 3.01
C GLY A 215 27.08 11.67 2.18
N ASN A 216 26.53 12.89 2.15
CA ASN A 216 25.35 13.18 1.34
C ASN A 216 25.72 13.34 -0.14
N VAL A 217 24.90 12.75 -1.00
CA VAL A 217 25.00 12.92 -2.45
C VAL A 217 23.92 13.88 -2.92
N ARG A 218 24.30 14.98 -3.58
CA ARG A 218 23.39 15.94 -4.20
C ARG A 218 23.54 15.90 -5.72
N CYS A 219 22.42 15.91 -6.44
CA CYS A 219 22.41 15.84 -7.90
C CYS A 219 21.78 17.09 -8.50
N TYR A 220 22.47 17.73 -9.43
CA TYR A 220 22.03 18.94 -10.12
C TYR A 220 21.88 18.65 -11.62
N LEU A 221 20.80 19.13 -12.24
CA LEU A 221 20.59 18.98 -13.68
C LEU A 221 20.94 20.29 -14.39
N THR A 222 21.93 20.25 -15.27
CA THR A 222 22.37 21.38 -16.08
C THR A 222 21.71 21.28 -17.45
N PRO A 223 20.90 22.28 -17.89
CA PRO A 223 20.29 22.26 -19.22
C PRO A 223 21.36 22.39 -20.33
N LEU A 224 21.03 21.92 -21.54
CA LEU A 224 21.97 21.90 -22.68
C LEU A 224 21.98 23.20 -23.52
N GLY A 225 21.06 24.13 -23.27
CA GLY A 225 20.93 25.37 -24.06
C GLY A 225 21.88 26.49 -23.62
N GLU A 226 22.11 27.46 -24.51
CA GLU A 226 22.71 28.75 -24.15
C GLU A 226 21.83 29.42 -23.08
N PRO A 227 22.43 30.03 -22.04
CA PRO A 227 21.67 30.83 -21.09
C PRO A 227 21.00 32.00 -21.85
N ASP A 228 19.71 32.23 -21.59
CA ASP A 228 18.98 33.34 -22.19
C ASP A 228 19.50 34.65 -21.57
N LEU A 229 20.39 35.35 -22.29
CA LEU A 229 21.18 36.49 -21.81
C LEU A 229 20.37 37.78 -21.58
N GLN A 230 19.04 37.70 -21.46
CA GLN A 230 18.20 38.91 -21.36
C GLN A 230 18.03 39.51 -19.95
N ASP A 231 18.46 38.86 -18.86
CA ASP A 231 18.32 39.42 -17.52
C ASP A 231 19.56 39.21 -16.63
N GLU A 232 20.62 39.99 -16.85
CA GLU A 232 21.79 40.02 -15.95
C GLU A 232 21.58 40.85 -14.67
N GLU A 233 20.46 41.59 -14.50
CA GLU A 233 20.23 42.42 -13.30
C GLU A 233 19.03 42.00 -12.43
N ALA A 234 18.32 40.92 -12.73
CA ALA A 234 17.15 40.48 -11.95
C ALA A 234 17.19 38.98 -11.63
N ASN A 235 18.11 38.55 -10.76
CA ASN A 235 18.04 37.22 -10.13
C ASN A 235 18.37 37.31 -8.63
N VAL A 236 17.50 38.02 -7.90
CA VAL A 236 17.10 37.61 -6.54
C VAL A 236 15.77 36.91 -6.72
N VAL A 237 15.74 35.59 -6.53
CA VAL A 237 14.49 34.82 -6.44
C VAL A 237 13.78 35.33 -5.19
N LEU A 238 12.86 36.28 -5.38
CA LEU A 238 12.11 36.95 -4.33
C LEU A 238 11.04 36.01 -3.76
N ASP A 239 11.16 35.73 -2.47
CA ASP A 239 10.05 35.42 -1.56
C ASP A 239 9.08 36.62 -1.53
N ALA A 240 7.86 36.46 -2.04
CA ALA A 240 6.74 37.36 -1.74
C ALA A 240 5.38 36.64 -1.87
N PRO A 241 4.46 36.79 -0.90
CA PRO A 241 3.12 36.20 -0.94
C PRO A 241 2.12 37.15 -1.63
N ILE A 242 1.15 36.60 -2.37
CA ILE A 242 0.01 37.34 -2.96
C ILE A 242 -1.25 36.53 -2.61
N GLN A 243 -2.05 36.94 -1.61
CA GLN A 243 -3.15 37.91 -1.63
C GLN A 243 -4.31 37.48 -2.56
N GLU A 244 -5.38 36.96 -1.94
CA GLU A 244 -6.66 36.64 -2.56
C GLU A 244 -7.35 37.92 -3.07
N GLY A 245 -7.85 37.88 -4.30
CA GLY A 245 -8.64 38.93 -4.94
C GLY A 245 -9.70 38.30 -5.84
N ASP A 246 -10.95 38.70 -5.61
CA ASP A 246 -12.19 38.16 -6.16
C ASP A 246 -12.49 38.54 -7.63
N GLU A 247 -13.60 37.98 -8.13
CA GLU A 247 -14.46 38.41 -9.27
C GLU A 247 -13.90 38.08 -10.68
N ASP A 248 -14.64 37.56 -11.68
CA ASP A 248 -16.08 37.36 -11.86
C ASP A 248 -16.37 36.40 -13.04
N GLU A 249 -17.65 36.03 -13.13
CA GLU A 249 -18.38 35.09 -13.99
C GLU A 249 -18.26 35.33 -15.52
N ASP A 250 -18.35 34.26 -16.35
CA ASP A 250 -19.52 34.00 -17.22
C ASP A 250 -19.34 32.82 -18.21
N GLU A 251 -20.52 32.30 -18.57
CA GLU A 251 -20.95 31.13 -19.36
C GLU A 251 -20.25 30.83 -20.70
N GLU A 252 -20.11 29.55 -21.10
CA GLU A 252 -21.09 28.84 -21.97
C GLU A 252 -20.59 27.45 -22.42
N VAL A 253 -21.53 26.56 -22.77
CA VAL A 253 -21.39 25.12 -23.02
C VAL A 253 -21.07 24.81 -24.50
N GLY A 254 -20.08 23.94 -24.78
CA GLY A 254 -19.88 23.41 -26.14
C GLY A 254 -18.82 22.31 -26.29
N GLU A 255 -19.30 21.08 -26.50
CA GLU A 255 -18.70 19.95 -27.25
C GLU A 255 -17.18 19.65 -27.16
N LEU A 256 -16.83 18.62 -26.38
CA LEU A 256 -15.52 17.96 -26.40
C LEU A 256 -15.41 16.93 -27.52
N SER A 257 -14.59 17.22 -28.55
CA SER A 257 -13.83 16.19 -29.25
C SER A 257 -12.50 16.72 -29.79
N SER A 258 -11.43 15.96 -29.50
CA SER A 258 -10.07 16.02 -30.06
C SER A 258 -9.10 17.13 -29.60
N VAL A 259 -7.84 16.70 -29.45
CA VAL A 259 -6.59 17.45 -29.18
C VAL A 259 -6.22 17.65 -27.69
N PHE A 260 -5.49 16.67 -27.13
CA PHE A 260 -4.56 16.92 -26.01
C PHE A 260 -3.15 16.53 -26.46
N ALA A 261 -2.37 17.55 -26.81
CA ALA A 261 -0.91 17.50 -26.87
C ALA A 261 -0.35 18.14 -25.58
N LEU A 262 0.57 17.42 -24.95
CA LEU A 262 1.65 17.86 -24.06
C LEU A 262 1.56 19.26 -23.42
N GLN A 263 1.26 19.30 -22.12
CA GLN A 263 1.87 20.24 -21.19
C GLN A 263 2.11 19.55 -19.83
N SER A 264 3.35 19.13 -19.59
CA SER A 264 3.84 18.69 -18.29
C SER A 264 4.10 19.93 -17.42
N ARG A 265 3.17 20.25 -16.50
CA ARG A 265 3.44 21.19 -15.42
C ARG A 265 4.02 20.46 -14.21
N ALA A 266 5.21 20.88 -13.82
CA ALA A 266 5.92 20.44 -12.63
C ALA A 266 5.13 20.82 -11.36
N TRP A 267 5.19 19.93 -10.36
CA TRP A 267 4.62 20.13 -9.02
C TRP A 267 5.74 20.60 -8.07
N PRO A 268 5.49 21.56 -7.15
CA PRO A 268 6.51 22.01 -6.20
C PRO A 268 6.52 21.20 -4.89
N ASN A 269 7.75 20.89 -4.47
CA ASN A 269 8.32 20.69 -3.13
C ASN A 269 7.44 20.19 -1.97
N MET A 270 7.75 18.97 -1.50
CA MET A 270 7.52 18.55 -0.12
C MET A 270 8.79 17.84 0.39
N ILE A 271 9.64 18.59 1.08
CA ILE A 271 10.79 18.08 1.83
C ILE A 271 10.25 17.57 3.18
N VAL A 272 10.45 16.29 3.49
CA VAL A 272 10.21 15.73 4.82
C VAL A 272 11.54 15.20 5.34
N PRO A 273 12.15 15.81 6.37
CA PRO A 273 13.32 15.25 7.01
C PRO A 273 12.91 14.02 7.82
N MET A 274 13.51 12.86 7.51
CA MET A 274 13.33 11.62 8.26
C MET A 274 14.39 11.58 9.37
N GLN A 275 14.00 11.97 10.58
CA GLN A 275 14.82 11.75 11.78
C GLN A 275 14.61 10.32 12.29
N ILE A 276 15.72 9.57 12.42
CA ILE A 276 15.78 8.25 13.05
C ILE A 276 16.00 8.49 14.56
N PRO A 277 15.13 8.00 15.46
CA PRO A 277 15.42 8.06 16.89
C PRO A 277 16.53 7.06 17.25
N PRO A 278 17.40 7.38 18.23
CA PRO A 278 18.39 6.42 18.73
C PRO A 278 17.68 5.29 19.49
N ASP A 279 17.90 4.05 19.07
CA ASP A 279 17.50 2.84 19.80
C ASP A 279 18.52 2.58 20.91
N ASP A 280 18.08 2.69 22.17
CA ASP A 280 18.92 2.52 23.37
C ASP A 280 19.10 1.06 23.84
N ASP A 281 18.62 0.05 23.11
CA ASP A 281 18.67 -1.36 23.54
C ASP A 281 19.10 -2.34 22.42
N ALA A 282 20.17 -2.02 21.68
CA ALA A 282 20.77 -2.93 20.71
C ALA A 282 21.79 -3.88 21.39
N GLU A 283 21.31 -4.97 21.98
CA GLU A 283 22.17 -6.15 22.22
C GLU A 283 22.68 -6.68 20.85
N HIS A 284 23.99 -6.57 20.65
CA HIS A 284 24.71 -7.19 19.54
C HIS A 284 24.61 -8.72 19.66
N VAL A 285 23.73 -9.32 18.85
CA VAL A 285 23.74 -10.77 18.60
C VAL A 285 24.52 -11.01 17.31
N ASP A 286 25.80 -11.33 17.47
CA ASP A 286 26.65 -11.85 16.40
C ASP A 286 26.36 -13.34 16.18
N VAL A 287 25.43 -13.66 15.28
CA VAL A 287 25.37 -15.00 14.65
C VAL A 287 24.86 -14.86 13.21
N VAL A 288 25.79 -14.78 12.25
CA VAL A 288 25.52 -15.17 10.87
C VAL A 288 26.56 -16.21 10.51
N ALA A 289 26.13 -17.46 10.35
CA ALA A 289 26.99 -18.51 9.79
C ALA A 289 27.35 -18.11 8.35
N PRO A 290 28.62 -18.27 7.92
CA PRO A 290 29.01 -17.97 6.55
C PRO A 290 28.18 -18.80 5.57
N LEU A 291 27.83 -18.22 4.41
CA LEU A 291 27.16 -18.94 3.34
C LEU A 291 27.95 -20.23 3.02
N PRO A 292 27.28 -21.40 2.90
CA PRO A 292 27.97 -22.66 2.66
C PRO A 292 28.76 -22.63 1.34
N SER A 293 29.86 -23.39 1.31
CA SER A 293 30.68 -23.68 0.12
C SER A 293 29.91 -24.29 -1.08
N GLU A 294 28.61 -24.56 -0.93
CA GLU A 294 27.74 -25.21 -1.91
C GLU A 294 27.36 -24.33 -3.10
N ILE A 295 27.40 -22.99 -2.97
CA ILE A 295 27.22 -22.09 -4.13
C ILE A 295 28.31 -22.29 -5.18
N GLN A 296 29.53 -22.62 -4.75
CA GLN A 296 30.64 -22.93 -5.66
C GLN A 296 30.43 -24.28 -6.37
N ILE A 297 29.71 -25.22 -5.74
CA ILE A 297 29.39 -26.54 -6.30
C ILE A 297 28.32 -26.43 -7.39
N ILE A 298 27.32 -25.55 -7.22
CA ILE A 298 26.27 -25.32 -8.22
C ILE A 298 26.85 -24.70 -9.50
N ALA A 299 27.79 -23.76 -9.36
CA ALA A 299 28.50 -23.16 -10.51
C ALA A 299 29.35 -24.18 -11.28
N ALA A 300 30.04 -25.09 -10.58
CA ALA A 300 30.81 -26.17 -11.20
C ALA A 300 29.93 -27.25 -11.88
N ALA A 301 28.73 -27.53 -11.33
CA ALA A 301 27.80 -28.48 -11.92
C ALA A 301 27.14 -27.96 -13.22
N GLN A 302 26.98 -26.65 -13.37
CA GLN A 302 26.46 -26.01 -14.60
C GLN A 302 27.34 -26.28 -15.82
N GLU A 303 28.65 -26.50 -15.64
CA GLU A 303 29.57 -26.79 -16.74
C GLU A 303 29.47 -28.25 -17.25
N GLN A 304 28.93 -29.18 -16.46
CA GLN A 304 28.94 -30.62 -16.78
C GLN A 304 27.58 -31.17 -17.24
N ASP A 305 26.47 -30.82 -16.58
CA ASP A 305 25.11 -31.21 -17.00
C ASP A 305 24.06 -30.19 -16.49
N PRO A 306 23.38 -29.43 -17.38
CA PRO A 306 22.35 -28.46 -17.00
C PRO A 306 21.20 -29.06 -16.18
N LYS A 307 20.86 -30.34 -16.38
CA LYS A 307 19.78 -31.00 -15.61
C LYS A 307 20.21 -31.32 -14.19
N GLU A 308 21.46 -31.76 -14.01
CA GLU A 308 22.02 -32.06 -12.69
C GLU A 308 22.20 -30.76 -11.89
N ALA A 309 22.68 -29.69 -12.53
CA ALA A 309 22.76 -28.36 -11.92
C ALA A 309 21.40 -27.81 -11.48
N THR A 310 20.36 -28.02 -12.30
CA THR A 310 18.98 -27.62 -11.94
C THR A 310 18.48 -28.41 -10.74
N ALA A 311 18.72 -29.72 -10.68
CA ALA A 311 18.31 -30.56 -9.55
C ALA A 311 19.04 -30.17 -8.26
N LEU A 312 20.36 -29.97 -8.32
CA LEU A 312 21.19 -29.55 -7.19
C LEU A 312 20.76 -28.18 -6.66
N SER A 313 20.48 -27.25 -7.58
CA SER A 313 19.93 -25.94 -7.22
C SER A 313 18.57 -26.07 -6.53
N GLU A 314 17.66 -26.91 -7.03
CA GLU A 314 16.34 -27.09 -6.40
C GLU A 314 16.46 -27.70 -4.98
N ASP A 315 17.39 -28.62 -4.74
CA ASP A 315 17.62 -29.23 -3.41
C ASP A 315 18.21 -28.22 -2.42
N PHE A 316 19.23 -27.45 -2.82
CA PHE A 316 19.80 -26.38 -2.01
C PHE A 316 18.77 -25.30 -1.66
N LEU A 317 17.95 -24.90 -2.65
CA LEU A 317 16.89 -23.91 -2.44
C LEU A 317 15.81 -24.42 -1.48
N ALA A 318 15.47 -25.71 -1.56
CA ALA A 318 14.57 -26.33 -0.61
C ALA A 318 15.20 -26.29 0.79
N GLU A 319 16.46 -26.72 0.95
CA GLU A 319 17.16 -26.74 2.23
C GLU A 319 17.16 -25.37 2.93
N LEU A 320 17.49 -24.33 2.16
CA LEU A 320 17.53 -22.94 2.61
C LEU A 320 16.14 -22.42 3.04
N ALA A 321 15.10 -22.69 2.24
CA ALA A 321 13.73 -22.39 2.63
C ALA A 321 13.34 -23.19 3.89
N GLY A 322 13.77 -24.44 3.95
CA GLY A 322 13.71 -25.38 5.06
C GLY A 322 14.02 -24.78 6.43
N CYS A 323 15.09 -24.01 6.52
CA CYS A 323 15.56 -23.40 7.76
C CYS A 323 14.64 -22.28 8.29
N MET A 324 13.74 -21.72 7.46
CA MET A 324 12.95 -20.53 7.78
C MET A 324 13.82 -19.35 8.27
N VAL A 325 15.04 -19.23 7.73
CA VAL A 325 15.98 -18.13 7.98
C VAL A 325 16.05 -17.28 6.72
N PRO A 326 16.08 -15.93 6.82
CA PRO A 326 16.17 -15.10 5.63
C PRO A 326 17.54 -15.29 4.97
N ILE A 327 17.59 -15.29 3.65
CA ILE A 327 18.86 -15.44 2.90
C ILE A 327 19.87 -14.35 3.28
N SER A 328 19.35 -13.15 3.54
CA SER A 328 20.12 -12.04 4.07
C SER A 328 19.25 -11.21 5.00
N PRO A 329 19.84 -10.61 6.05
CA PRO A 329 19.08 -9.87 7.07
C PRO A 329 18.33 -8.65 6.50
N ASP A 330 18.79 -8.08 5.38
CA ASP A 330 18.16 -6.94 4.71
C ASP A 330 16.85 -7.29 3.98
N LEU A 331 16.59 -8.58 3.74
CA LEU A 331 15.36 -9.05 3.10
C LEU A 331 14.18 -9.04 4.06
N LEU A 332 14.41 -9.18 5.36
CA LEU A 332 13.34 -9.17 6.35
C LEU A 332 12.77 -7.75 6.49
N ARG A 333 11.71 -7.47 5.74
CA ARG A 333 11.10 -6.16 5.60
C ARG A 333 9.61 -6.20 5.92
N ALA A 334 9.12 -5.06 6.38
CA ALA A 334 7.70 -4.79 6.58
C ALA A 334 7.32 -3.46 5.93
N THR A 335 6.03 -3.21 5.84
CA THR A 335 5.47 -1.91 5.47
C THR A 335 4.37 -1.54 6.46
N LYS A 336 4.01 -0.26 6.55
CA LYS A 336 2.89 0.16 7.40
C LYS A 336 1.58 -0.19 6.70
N ALA A 337 0.58 -0.67 7.44
CA ALA A 337 -0.73 -1.00 6.87
C ALA A 337 -1.35 0.17 6.08
N GLY A 338 -1.15 1.41 6.51
CA GLY A 338 -1.59 2.61 5.80
C GLY A 338 -0.93 2.81 4.42
N ASP A 339 0.31 2.34 4.23
CA ASP A 339 0.98 2.43 2.93
C ASP A 339 0.40 1.42 1.94
N ALA A 340 -0.05 0.26 2.40
CA ALA A 340 -0.79 -0.71 1.59
C ALA A 340 -2.16 -0.18 1.12
N PHE A 341 -2.75 0.80 1.83
CA PHE A 341 -4.02 1.43 1.45
C PHE A 341 -3.87 2.55 0.42
N ARG A 342 -2.66 3.06 0.16
CA ARG A 342 -2.44 4.17 -0.77
C ARG A 342 -3.02 3.87 -2.16
N GLY A 343 -3.59 4.91 -2.78
CA GLY A 343 -4.24 4.80 -4.08
C GLY A 343 -5.40 3.81 -4.10
N PHE A 344 -6.23 3.77 -3.04
CA PHE A 344 -7.37 2.85 -2.91
C PHE A 344 -6.95 1.37 -3.01
N GLY A 345 -5.93 0.98 -2.26
CA GLY A 345 -5.40 -0.39 -2.30
C GLY A 345 -4.65 -0.72 -3.59
N LYS A 346 -3.86 0.23 -4.13
CA LYS A 346 -3.06 0.03 -5.35
C LYS A 346 -2.13 -1.18 -5.24
N ALA A 347 -1.60 -1.45 -4.04
CA ALA A 347 -0.79 -2.63 -3.76
C ALA A 347 -1.54 -3.94 -4.04
N LEU A 348 -2.77 -4.06 -3.55
CA LEU A 348 -3.64 -5.24 -3.74
C LEU A 348 -4.11 -5.43 -5.20
N ARG A 349 -3.82 -4.46 -6.09
CA ARG A 349 -4.04 -4.56 -7.55
C ARG A 349 -2.77 -5.06 -8.29
N GLY A 350 -1.67 -5.34 -7.59
CA GLY A 350 -0.45 -5.90 -8.18
C GLY A 350 0.54 -4.88 -8.75
N SER A 351 0.61 -3.67 -8.19
CA SER A 351 1.56 -2.63 -8.64
C SER A 351 3.01 -2.96 -8.24
N LYS A 352 3.95 -2.94 -9.20
CA LYS A 352 5.34 -3.43 -9.02
C LYS A 352 6.30 -2.43 -8.35
N LYS A 353 6.11 -1.13 -8.54
CA LYS A 353 7.04 -0.08 -8.05
C LYS A 353 6.67 0.40 -6.65
N LEU A 354 6.59 -0.52 -5.70
CA LEU A 354 6.19 -0.24 -4.31
C LEU A 354 7.24 -0.62 -3.27
N TYR A 355 8.36 -1.23 -3.67
CA TYR A 355 9.38 -1.73 -2.75
C TYR A 355 9.95 -0.65 -1.83
N GLN A 356 10.04 0.59 -2.31
CA GLN A 356 10.49 1.74 -1.52
C GLN A 356 9.57 2.10 -0.34
N LEU A 357 8.35 1.56 -0.27
CA LEU A 357 7.43 1.73 0.87
C LEU A 357 7.67 0.72 2.00
N SER A 358 8.55 -0.26 1.78
CA SER A 358 8.96 -1.21 2.81
C SER A 358 10.22 -0.73 3.54
N TYR A 359 10.45 -1.22 4.75
CA TYR A 359 11.64 -0.97 5.56
C TYR A 359 12.09 -2.26 6.25
N GLN A 360 13.38 -2.36 6.60
CA GLN A 360 13.94 -3.54 7.26
C GLN A 360 13.41 -3.65 8.70
N THR A 361 13.15 -4.88 9.17
CA THR A 361 12.69 -5.14 10.53
C THR A 361 13.10 -6.55 10.97
N LYS A 362 13.30 -6.74 12.29
CA LYS A 362 13.49 -8.07 12.88
C LYS A 362 12.16 -8.77 13.21
N LYS A 363 11.07 -8.01 13.34
CA LYS A 363 9.75 -8.52 13.77
C LYS A 363 8.65 -7.93 12.89
N ILE A 364 7.66 -8.77 12.56
CA ILE A 364 6.51 -8.39 11.76
C ILE A 364 5.27 -8.57 12.63
N ASN A 365 4.41 -7.56 12.77
CA ASN A 365 3.23 -7.71 13.63
C ASN A 365 2.20 -8.63 12.97
N GLN A 366 2.02 -8.51 11.65
CA GLN A 366 1.02 -9.30 10.95
C GLN A 366 1.44 -9.62 9.51
N PHE A 367 1.34 -10.89 9.13
CA PHE A 367 1.48 -11.37 7.76
C PHE A 367 0.13 -11.30 7.05
N TRP A 368 0.04 -10.63 5.90
CA TRP A 368 -1.19 -10.62 5.09
C TRP A 368 -1.13 -11.70 4.01
N SER A 369 -1.91 -12.77 4.17
CA SER A 369 -2.09 -13.76 3.11
C SER A 369 -3.43 -13.57 2.40
N HIS A 370 -3.41 -13.68 1.08
CA HIS A 370 -4.60 -13.50 0.25
C HIS A 370 -4.46 -14.20 -1.11
N SER A 371 -5.59 -14.53 -1.73
CA SER A 371 -5.60 -14.98 -3.12
C SER A 371 -5.56 -13.79 -4.07
N TRP A 372 -4.69 -13.77 -5.07
CA TRP A 372 -4.68 -12.73 -6.11
C TRP A 372 -5.92 -12.75 -7.03
N HIS A 373 -6.70 -13.83 -7.07
CA HIS A 373 -7.87 -13.97 -7.98
C HIS A 373 -9.14 -13.32 -7.43
N GLY A 374 -9.24 -13.14 -6.11
CA GLY A 374 -10.39 -12.49 -5.50
C GLY A 374 -10.52 -11.02 -5.86
N SER A 375 -11.75 -10.49 -5.80
CA SER A 375 -12.02 -9.07 -6.04
C SER A 375 -11.17 -8.17 -5.14
N THR A 376 -10.30 -7.35 -5.73
CA THR A 376 -9.42 -6.44 -4.99
C THR A 376 -10.19 -5.41 -4.17
N TRP A 377 -11.28 -4.86 -4.72
CA TRP A 377 -12.11 -3.90 -3.99
C TRP A 377 -12.69 -4.49 -2.69
N ARG A 378 -13.15 -5.74 -2.74
CA ARG A 378 -13.68 -6.43 -1.55
C ARG A 378 -12.63 -6.61 -0.44
N LYS A 379 -11.39 -6.95 -0.83
CA LYS A 379 -10.24 -7.02 0.09
C LYS A 379 -9.93 -5.65 0.69
N TYR A 380 -9.85 -4.63 -0.15
CA TYR A 380 -9.57 -3.26 0.26
C TYR A 380 -10.60 -2.75 1.27
N VAL A 381 -11.90 -2.82 0.96
CA VAL A 381 -12.97 -2.36 1.87
C VAL A 381 -12.96 -3.14 3.18
N THR A 382 -12.74 -4.46 3.12
CA THR A 382 -12.64 -5.29 4.32
C THR A 382 -11.48 -4.88 5.21
N LEU A 383 -10.30 -4.63 4.63
CA LEU A 383 -9.14 -4.14 5.36
C LEU A 383 -9.35 -2.73 5.91
N LEU A 384 -9.97 -1.84 5.13
CA LEU A 384 -10.26 -0.47 5.53
C LEU A 384 -11.15 -0.44 6.78
N LEU A 385 -12.23 -1.23 6.77
CA LEU A 385 -13.11 -1.35 7.93
C LEU A 385 -12.43 -2.07 9.11
N PHE A 386 -11.58 -3.07 8.83
CA PHE A 386 -10.86 -3.79 9.87
C PHE A 386 -9.86 -2.91 10.63
N TYR A 387 -9.10 -2.06 9.93
CA TYR A 387 -8.09 -1.19 10.55
C TYR A 387 -8.63 0.18 10.97
N ASN A 388 -9.49 0.80 10.18
CA ASN A 388 -9.92 2.19 10.38
C ASN A 388 -11.31 2.30 11.01
N GLY A 389 -12.13 1.24 10.97
CA GLY A 389 -13.55 1.31 11.36
C GLY A 389 -13.78 1.74 12.82
N ALA A 390 -12.95 1.29 13.75
CA ALA A 390 -13.08 1.66 15.17
C ALA A 390 -12.71 3.12 15.42
N ALA A 391 -11.61 3.60 14.83
CA ALA A 391 -11.19 5.00 14.91
C ALA A 391 -12.23 5.92 14.24
N ALA A 392 -12.73 5.52 13.06
CA ALA A 392 -13.77 6.23 12.34
C ALA A 392 -15.05 6.37 13.16
N ALA A 393 -15.52 5.28 13.77
CA ALA A 393 -16.67 5.31 14.67
C ALA A 393 -16.46 6.24 15.86
N ALA A 394 -15.31 6.16 16.53
CA ALA A 394 -15.02 6.96 17.72
C ALA A 394 -14.98 8.46 17.42
N VAL A 395 -14.21 8.88 16.39
CA VAL A 395 -14.09 10.29 15.99
C VAL A 395 -15.43 10.83 15.48
N ALA A 396 -16.16 10.04 14.69
CA ALA A 396 -17.48 10.41 14.19
C ALA A 396 -18.51 10.57 15.31
N CYS A 397 -18.54 9.67 16.30
CA CYS A 397 -19.39 9.81 17.48
C CYS A 397 -19.05 11.07 18.28
N LEU A 398 -17.76 11.37 18.47
CA LEU A 398 -17.33 12.58 19.16
C LEU A 398 -17.78 13.83 18.41
N GLY A 399 -17.56 13.91 17.09
CA GLY A 399 -17.99 15.04 16.29
C GLY A 399 -19.51 15.18 16.21
N ALA A 400 -20.25 14.08 16.13
CA ALA A 400 -21.71 14.08 16.20
C ALA A 400 -22.21 14.61 17.55
N ALA A 401 -21.58 14.21 18.67
CA ALA A 401 -21.92 14.72 19.99
C ALA A 401 -21.61 16.22 20.12
N VAL A 402 -20.47 16.69 19.62
CA VAL A 402 -20.12 18.12 19.58
C VAL A 402 -21.15 18.90 18.76
N ALA A 403 -21.49 18.43 17.56
CA ALA A 403 -22.50 19.08 16.72
C ALA A 403 -23.89 19.12 17.38
N SER A 404 -24.28 18.04 18.07
CA SER A 404 -25.50 17.98 18.88
C SER A 404 -25.50 19.05 20.00
N VAL A 405 -24.39 19.20 20.73
CA VAL A 405 -24.24 20.22 21.78
C VAL A 405 -24.26 21.63 21.20
N LEU A 406 -23.52 21.89 20.11
CA LEU A 406 -23.49 23.21 19.47
C LEU A 406 -24.87 23.61 18.93
N PHE A 407 -25.66 22.67 18.43
CA PHE A 407 -27.05 22.93 18.04
C PHE A 407 -27.94 23.23 19.25
N ALA A 408 -27.79 22.49 20.34
CA ALA A 408 -28.54 22.71 21.58
C ALA A 408 -28.22 24.08 22.21
N LEU A 409 -26.98 24.57 22.07
CA LEU A 409 -26.53 25.89 22.53
C LEU A 409 -26.81 27.03 21.56
N GLU A 410 -27.59 26.77 20.50
CA GLU A 410 -27.99 27.76 19.49
C GLU A 410 -26.84 28.33 18.63
N LEU A 411 -25.65 27.73 18.70
CA LEU A 411 -24.49 28.12 17.89
C LEU A 411 -24.59 27.61 16.45
N LEU A 412 -25.24 26.46 16.25
CA LEU A 412 -25.58 25.99 14.90
C LEU A 412 -26.98 26.47 14.50
N PRO A 413 -27.15 26.89 13.23
CA PRO A 413 -28.40 27.45 12.77
C PRO A 413 -29.48 26.38 12.69
N VAL A 414 -30.71 26.83 12.92
CA VAL A 414 -31.90 26.07 12.57
C VAL A 414 -32.10 26.27 11.07
N LEU A 415 -31.89 25.22 10.27
CA LEU A 415 -32.06 25.36 8.81
C LEU A 415 -33.52 25.58 8.38
N ARG A 416 -34.46 25.26 9.25
CA ARG A 416 -35.88 25.40 8.95
C ARG A 416 -36.66 25.83 10.17
N GLU A 417 -37.39 26.94 10.03
CA GLU A 417 -38.24 27.43 11.12
C GLU A 417 -39.26 26.36 11.53
N PRO A 418 -39.44 26.16 12.84
CA PRO A 418 -40.36 25.17 13.37
C PRO A 418 -41.80 25.62 13.09
N ASN A 419 -42.48 24.88 12.22
CA ASN A 419 -43.92 25.04 12.04
C ASN A 419 -44.61 24.79 13.39
N LYS A 420 -45.56 25.66 13.78
CA LYS A 420 -46.26 25.69 15.09
C LYS A 420 -46.96 24.37 15.51
N VAL A 421 -46.93 23.34 14.68
CA VAL A 421 -47.67 22.07 14.83
C VAL A 421 -46.76 20.83 14.69
N THR A 422 -45.47 20.96 14.33
CA THR A 422 -44.62 19.82 13.94
C THR A 422 -43.34 19.66 14.76
N TYR A 423 -42.89 18.41 14.87
CA TYR A 423 -41.72 17.95 15.60
C TYR A 423 -40.45 18.73 15.27
N TRP A 424 -39.69 19.09 16.31
CA TRP A 424 -38.39 19.73 16.19
C TRP A 424 -37.35 18.69 15.73
N GLN A 425 -36.52 19.04 14.74
CA GLN A 425 -35.46 18.16 14.27
C GLN A 425 -34.14 18.92 14.05
N SER A 426 -33.05 18.26 14.42
CA SER A 426 -31.69 18.56 13.98
C SER A 426 -31.26 17.49 12.98
N PHE A 427 -30.27 17.78 12.15
CA PHE A 427 -29.55 16.80 11.33
C PHE A 427 -28.02 16.96 11.44
N TRP A 428 -27.56 17.92 12.24
CA TRP A 428 -26.16 18.28 12.36
C TRP A 428 -25.32 17.13 12.94
N ALA A 429 -25.84 16.40 13.92
CA ALA A 429 -25.12 15.28 14.53
C ALA A 429 -24.87 14.17 13.51
N ALA A 430 -25.90 13.77 12.76
CA ALA A 430 -25.75 12.74 11.73
C ALA A 430 -24.93 13.17 10.52
N LEU A 431 -25.06 14.42 10.07
CA LEU A 431 -24.26 14.95 8.97
C LEU A 431 -22.77 15.01 9.34
N VAL A 432 -22.44 15.62 10.48
CA VAL A 432 -21.05 15.72 10.95
C VAL A 432 -20.48 14.34 11.25
N GLY A 433 -21.25 13.47 11.91
CA GLY A 433 -20.86 12.08 12.17
C GLY A 433 -20.54 11.33 10.87
N MET A 434 -21.41 11.41 9.86
CA MET A 434 -21.17 10.77 8.56
C MET A 434 -19.92 11.30 7.86
N ILE A 435 -19.75 12.62 7.77
CA ILE A 435 -18.59 13.23 7.11
C ILE A 435 -17.31 12.78 7.81
N LEU A 436 -17.23 12.92 9.13
CA LEU A 436 -16.05 12.51 9.90
C LEU A 436 -15.80 11.00 9.81
N TYR A 437 -16.86 10.18 9.81
CA TYR A 437 -16.73 8.74 9.66
C TYR A 437 -16.08 8.40 8.32
N LEU A 438 -16.57 8.96 7.21
CA LEU A 438 -16.01 8.72 5.88
C LEU A 438 -14.58 9.26 5.74
N LEU A 439 -14.31 10.46 6.26
CA LEU A 439 -12.98 11.06 6.25
C LEU A 439 -11.97 10.19 7.02
N VAL A 440 -12.29 9.81 8.25
CA VAL A 440 -11.39 8.97 9.06
C VAL A 440 -11.29 7.56 8.46
N LEU A 441 -12.39 6.98 7.98
CA LEU A 441 -12.34 5.67 7.33
C LEU A 441 -11.39 5.67 6.12
N LEU A 442 -11.46 6.68 5.26
CA LEU A 442 -10.66 6.76 4.02
C LEU A 442 -9.22 7.24 4.23
N PHE A 443 -9.00 8.18 5.16
CA PHE A 443 -7.73 8.89 5.29
C PHE A 443 -6.90 8.52 6.53
N TYR A 444 -7.47 7.80 7.50
CA TYR A 444 -6.69 7.31 8.64
C TYR A 444 -5.63 6.31 8.17
N ARG A 445 -4.38 6.53 8.60
CA ARG A 445 -3.21 5.74 8.19
C ARG A 445 -2.74 4.84 9.33
N PRO A 446 -3.19 3.57 9.40
CA PRO A 446 -2.74 2.66 10.44
C PRO A 446 -1.24 2.41 10.32
N GLN A 447 -0.53 2.53 11.44
CA GLN A 447 0.93 2.39 11.52
C GLN A 447 1.39 0.96 11.84
N VAL A 448 0.47 -0.01 11.82
CA VAL A 448 0.80 -1.41 12.17
C VAL A 448 1.78 -1.97 11.12
N PRO A 449 2.94 -2.52 11.54
CA PRO A 449 3.90 -3.12 10.64
C PRO A 449 3.38 -4.46 10.12
N ILE A 450 3.20 -4.55 8.81
CA ILE A 450 2.67 -5.72 8.12
C ILE A 450 3.68 -6.23 7.10
N PHE A 451 3.57 -7.52 6.78
CA PHE A 451 4.17 -8.07 5.57
C PHE A 451 3.11 -8.20 4.49
N LEU A 452 3.41 -7.64 3.32
CA LEU A 452 2.64 -7.81 2.09
C LEU A 452 3.64 -8.01 0.94
N ASP A 453 3.57 -9.18 0.31
CA ASP A 453 4.47 -9.67 -0.74
C ASP A 453 4.82 -8.62 -1.81
N VAL A 454 3.82 -7.95 -2.39
CA VAL A 454 3.99 -6.97 -3.48
C VAL A 454 4.76 -5.71 -3.06
N ILE A 455 4.82 -5.41 -1.76
CA ILE A 455 5.54 -4.24 -1.21
C ILE A 455 6.86 -4.67 -0.59
N CYS A 456 6.90 -5.78 0.15
CA CYS A 456 8.05 -6.16 0.96
C CYS A 456 9.09 -6.97 0.17
N ILE A 457 8.71 -7.55 -0.97
CA ILE A 457 9.63 -8.21 -1.90
C ILE A 457 9.81 -7.28 -3.11
N ASP A 458 11.05 -7.10 -3.54
CA ASP A 458 11.36 -6.28 -4.71
C ASP A 458 10.83 -6.96 -5.98
N GLN A 459 9.69 -6.49 -6.48
CA GLN A 459 9.04 -7.05 -7.67
C GLN A 459 9.72 -6.63 -8.98
N SER A 460 10.65 -5.67 -8.94
CA SER A 460 11.31 -5.11 -10.11
C SER A 460 12.70 -5.70 -10.33
N ASN A 461 13.40 -6.08 -9.25
CA ASN A 461 14.68 -6.77 -9.33
C ASN A 461 14.48 -8.29 -9.27
N PRO A 462 14.72 -9.01 -10.38
CA PRO A 462 14.82 -10.45 -10.43
C PRO A 462 15.40 -11.18 -9.24
N ARG A 463 16.65 -10.88 -8.94
CA ARG A 463 17.45 -11.53 -7.92
C ARG A 463 16.86 -11.36 -6.55
N ARG A 464 16.48 -10.12 -6.21
CA ARG A 464 15.87 -9.82 -4.91
C ARG A 464 14.47 -10.41 -4.79
N LYS A 465 13.72 -10.51 -5.90
CA LYS A 465 12.45 -11.23 -5.95
C LYS A 465 12.64 -12.70 -5.59
N GLY A 466 13.57 -13.37 -6.26
CA GLY A 466 13.92 -14.77 -6.00
C GLY A 466 14.34 -14.97 -4.53
N GLN A 467 15.25 -14.12 -4.04
CA GLN A 467 15.70 -14.17 -2.65
C GLN A 467 14.57 -13.94 -1.63
N GLY A 468 13.66 -13.02 -1.93
CA GLY A 468 12.48 -12.75 -1.11
C GLY A 468 11.50 -13.93 -1.09
N LEU A 469 11.28 -14.59 -2.23
CA LEU A 469 10.43 -15.78 -2.31
C LEU A 469 11.02 -16.96 -1.52
N LEU A 470 12.33 -17.16 -1.60
CA LEU A 470 13.03 -18.18 -0.83
C LEU A 470 13.02 -17.89 0.68
N SER A 471 12.98 -16.60 1.05
CA SER A 471 12.88 -16.16 2.44
C SER A 471 11.43 -16.19 2.98
N MET A 472 10.45 -16.74 2.27
CA MET A 472 9.03 -16.76 2.70
C MET A 472 8.83 -17.36 4.09
N GLY A 473 9.50 -18.48 4.37
CA GLY A 473 9.46 -19.13 5.69
C GLY A 473 9.94 -18.20 6.81
N ALA A 474 10.95 -17.36 6.54
CA ALA A 474 11.46 -16.40 7.51
C ALA A 474 10.46 -15.28 7.82
N PHE A 475 9.76 -14.75 6.81
CA PHE A 475 8.70 -13.76 7.04
C PHE A 475 7.56 -14.33 7.89
N LEU A 476 7.15 -15.58 7.63
CA LEU A 476 6.12 -16.27 8.40
C LEU A 476 6.57 -16.50 9.85
N LYS A 477 7.79 -17.00 10.05
CA LYS A 477 8.38 -17.21 11.38
C LYS A 477 8.50 -15.91 12.17
N ALA A 478 8.98 -14.84 11.54
CA ALA A 478 9.12 -13.51 12.15
C ALA A 478 7.78 -12.78 12.40
N SER A 479 6.67 -13.30 11.85
CA SER A 479 5.34 -12.72 12.03
C SER A 479 4.68 -13.18 13.32
N ARG A 480 4.13 -12.24 14.09
CA ARG A 480 3.39 -12.52 15.35
C ARG A 480 1.97 -13.04 15.11
N SER A 481 1.36 -12.64 14.00
CA SER A 481 0.01 -13.03 13.62
C SER A 481 -0.13 -13.14 12.11
N MET A 482 -1.15 -13.86 11.64
CA MET A 482 -1.47 -13.99 10.22
C MET A 482 -2.89 -13.50 9.97
N LEU A 483 -3.07 -12.52 9.10
CA LEU A 483 -4.38 -12.10 8.60
C LEU A 483 -4.63 -12.74 7.24
N ILE A 484 -5.65 -13.58 7.17
CA ILE A 484 -6.07 -14.26 5.95
C ILE A 484 -7.29 -13.55 5.38
N LEU A 485 -7.12 -12.89 4.22
CA LEU A 485 -8.21 -12.32 3.44
C LEU A 485 -8.83 -13.41 2.58
N TRP A 486 -9.80 -14.10 3.17
CA TRP A 486 -10.34 -15.31 2.61
C TRP A 486 -11.46 -15.05 1.59
N ASP A 487 -11.41 -15.83 0.52
CA ASP A 487 -12.45 -15.96 -0.50
C ASP A 487 -12.51 -17.42 -1.01
N ALA A 488 -13.46 -17.72 -1.89
CA ALA A 488 -13.69 -19.06 -2.42
C ALA A 488 -12.49 -19.67 -3.17
N THR A 489 -11.55 -18.85 -3.63
CA THR A 489 -10.36 -19.25 -4.40
C THR A 489 -9.13 -19.45 -3.53
N TYR A 490 -9.16 -19.03 -2.26
CA TYR A 490 -8.00 -19.10 -1.36
C TYR A 490 -7.49 -20.53 -1.18
N SER A 491 -8.37 -21.51 -0.98
CA SER A 491 -7.99 -22.92 -0.82
C SER A 491 -7.54 -23.60 -2.10
N ASP A 492 -7.81 -22.98 -3.25
CA ASP A 492 -7.50 -23.54 -4.56
C ASP A 492 -6.09 -23.16 -5.03
N ARG A 493 -5.33 -22.39 -4.24
CA ARG A 493 -4.00 -21.87 -4.59
C ARG A 493 -2.91 -22.50 -3.73
N LEU A 494 -1.81 -22.90 -4.36
CA LEU A 494 -0.74 -23.65 -3.71
C LEU A 494 -0.03 -22.81 -2.66
N TRP A 495 0.43 -21.62 -3.04
CA TRP A 495 1.16 -20.72 -2.15
C TRP A 495 0.36 -20.30 -0.92
N THR A 496 -0.93 -19.97 -1.05
CA THR A 496 -1.76 -19.54 0.09
C THR A 496 -1.98 -20.65 1.13
N MET A 497 -2.13 -21.90 0.68
CA MET A 497 -2.25 -23.04 1.59
C MET A 497 -0.90 -23.42 2.21
N PHE A 498 0.17 -23.33 1.44
CA PHE A 498 1.53 -23.50 1.94
C PHE A 498 1.89 -22.45 2.99
N GLU A 499 1.62 -21.16 2.74
CA GLU A 499 1.84 -20.06 3.70
C GLU A 499 1.08 -20.29 5.01
N PHE A 500 -0.18 -20.73 4.92
CA PHE A 500 -0.99 -21.00 6.11
C PHE A 500 -0.42 -22.18 6.91
N ALA A 501 -0.14 -23.31 6.25
CA ALA A 501 0.45 -24.47 6.89
C ALA A 501 1.79 -24.11 7.56
N ALA A 502 2.66 -23.44 6.82
CA ALA A 502 3.98 -23.03 7.27
C ALA A 502 3.93 -22.06 8.45
N PHE A 503 2.96 -21.14 8.47
CA PHE A 503 2.74 -20.27 9.62
C PHE A 503 2.43 -21.08 10.89
N LEU A 504 1.52 -22.06 10.80
CA LEU A 504 1.17 -22.93 11.92
C LEU A 504 2.38 -23.75 12.39
N THR A 505 3.09 -24.39 11.46
CA THR A 505 4.28 -25.20 11.76
C THR A 505 5.45 -24.39 12.32
N SER A 506 5.55 -23.10 11.97
CA SER A 506 6.64 -22.23 12.45
C SER A 506 6.53 -21.86 13.94
N ARG A 507 5.40 -22.15 14.60
CA ARG A 507 5.17 -21.81 16.01
C ARG A 507 5.87 -22.79 16.94
N GLU A 508 6.32 -22.29 18.09
CA GLU A 508 6.92 -23.14 19.12
C GLU A 508 5.86 -24.04 19.77
N LYS A 509 6.27 -25.22 20.26
CA LYS A 509 5.36 -26.14 20.96
C LYS A 509 4.74 -25.45 22.18
N GLY A 510 3.42 -25.22 22.12
CA GLY A 510 2.65 -24.56 23.18
C GLY A 510 2.28 -23.09 22.89
N GLU A 511 2.86 -22.48 21.86
CA GLU A 511 2.41 -21.17 21.38
C GLU A 511 1.08 -21.33 20.61
N THR A 512 0.07 -20.54 20.96
CA THR A 512 -1.20 -20.55 20.22
C THR A 512 -1.07 -19.66 18.97
N PRO A 513 -1.17 -20.23 17.76
CA PRO A 513 -1.04 -19.46 16.53
C PRO A 513 -2.15 -18.41 16.44
N LYS A 514 -1.77 -17.14 16.25
CA LYS A 514 -2.72 -16.04 16.09
C LYS A 514 -3.08 -15.85 14.63
N VAL A 515 -4.02 -16.65 14.16
CA VAL A 515 -4.61 -16.52 12.82
C VAL A 515 -5.89 -15.71 12.93
N VAL A 516 -6.06 -14.71 12.07
CA VAL A 516 -7.28 -13.93 11.96
C VAL A 516 -7.83 -14.11 10.56
N LEU A 517 -8.98 -14.75 10.45
CA LEU A 517 -9.62 -14.95 9.16
C LEU A 517 -10.68 -13.87 8.91
N ARG A 518 -10.53 -13.13 7.80
CA ARG A 518 -11.48 -12.09 7.38
C ARG A 518 -12.03 -12.36 5.99
N PRO A 519 -13.32 -12.72 5.88
CA PRO A 519 -13.97 -12.89 4.59
C PRO A 519 -14.01 -11.57 3.82
N THR A 520 -13.60 -11.59 2.55
CA THR A 520 -13.55 -10.37 1.73
C THR A 520 -14.94 -9.75 1.47
N ILE A 521 -16.01 -10.51 1.62
CA ILE A 521 -17.40 -10.00 1.49
C ILE A 521 -17.86 -9.19 2.71
N LEU A 522 -17.17 -9.32 3.86
CA LEU A 522 -17.57 -8.70 5.12
C LEU A 522 -17.59 -7.17 5.05
N GLY A 523 -16.54 -6.59 4.47
CA GLY A 523 -16.42 -5.14 4.32
C GLY A 523 -17.59 -4.52 3.56
N PRO A 524 -17.87 -4.98 2.31
CA PRO A 524 -19.02 -4.52 1.55
C PRO A 524 -20.36 -4.63 2.30
N CYS A 525 -20.61 -5.72 3.06
CA CYS A 525 -21.84 -5.86 3.84
C CYS A 525 -21.98 -4.76 4.90
N TYR A 526 -20.92 -4.50 5.67
CA TYR A 526 -20.96 -3.45 6.69
C TYR A 526 -21.13 -2.07 6.07
N LEU A 527 -20.47 -1.79 4.94
CA LEU A 527 -20.62 -0.54 4.23
C LEU A 527 -22.05 -0.36 3.72
N VAL A 528 -22.66 -1.39 3.12
CA VAL A 528 -24.06 -1.35 2.66
C VAL A 528 -25.02 -1.17 3.84
N LEU A 529 -24.80 -1.87 4.95
CA LEU A 529 -25.61 -1.70 6.17
C LEU A 529 -25.56 -0.27 6.68
N MET A 530 -24.36 0.28 6.83
CA MET A 530 -24.17 1.65 7.31
C MET A 530 -24.81 2.67 6.37
N LEU A 531 -24.58 2.57 5.05
CA LEU A 531 -25.19 3.46 4.06
C LEU A 531 -26.72 3.35 4.06
N THR A 532 -27.26 2.14 4.23
CA THR A 532 -28.71 1.92 4.38
C THR A 532 -29.25 2.65 5.61
N LEU A 533 -28.57 2.55 6.74
CA LEU A 533 -28.98 3.20 7.99
C LEU A 533 -28.87 4.71 7.91
N ILE A 534 -27.79 5.23 7.32
CA ILE A 534 -27.64 6.66 7.05
C ILE A 534 -28.81 7.11 6.18
N LEU A 535 -29.03 6.49 5.03
CA LEU A 535 -30.09 6.88 4.10
C LEU A 535 -31.47 6.82 4.76
N ALA A 536 -31.76 5.73 5.47
CA ALA A 536 -33.04 5.54 6.12
C ALA A 536 -33.26 6.54 7.27
N LEU A 537 -32.31 6.67 8.19
CA LEU A 537 -32.51 7.45 9.42
C LEU A 537 -32.32 8.95 9.17
N THR A 538 -31.31 9.35 8.40
CA THR A 538 -31.04 10.78 8.19
C THR A 538 -32.00 11.40 7.18
N ILE A 539 -32.18 10.80 6.00
CA ILE A 539 -33.07 11.38 4.98
C ILE A 539 -34.53 11.19 5.38
N GLY A 540 -34.87 10.02 5.93
CA GLY A 540 -36.24 9.71 6.35
C GLY A 540 -36.74 10.64 7.44
N ASP A 541 -35.96 10.88 8.50
CA ASP A 541 -36.38 11.75 9.58
C ASP A 541 -36.56 13.20 9.08
N ASN A 542 -35.58 13.74 8.34
CA ASN A 542 -35.60 15.11 7.85
C ASN A 542 -36.76 15.39 6.89
N VAL A 543 -37.01 14.50 5.92
CA VAL A 543 -38.09 14.68 4.94
C VAL A 543 -39.46 14.51 5.59
N ALA A 544 -39.60 13.63 6.59
CA ALA A 544 -40.88 13.39 7.26
C ALA A 544 -41.42 14.63 7.99
N CYS A 545 -40.56 15.54 8.44
CA CYS A 545 -41.00 16.76 9.13
C CYS A 545 -41.72 17.76 8.21
N ASP A 546 -41.45 17.72 6.91
CA ASP A 546 -42.00 18.68 5.95
C ASP A 546 -43.36 18.30 5.39
N LEU A 547 -43.82 17.09 5.71
CA LEU A 547 -45.01 16.53 5.11
C LEU A 547 -46.22 16.58 6.05
N SER A 548 -47.40 16.68 5.43
CA SER A 548 -48.68 16.47 6.10
C SER A 548 -48.73 15.09 6.77
N ALA A 549 -49.70 14.87 7.66
CA ALA A 549 -49.86 13.57 8.32
C ALA A 549 -49.94 12.39 7.33
N SER A 550 -50.60 12.57 6.18
CA SER A 550 -50.64 11.56 5.12
C SER A 550 -49.27 11.35 4.46
N GLY A 551 -48.54 12.41 4.17
CA GLY A 551 -47.19 12.31 3.58
C GLY A 551 -46.16 11.67 4.52
N ARG A 552 -46.32 11.81 5.85
CA ARG A 552 -45.48 11.09 6.82
C ARG A 552 -45.58 9.58 6.69
N TYR A 553 -46.78 9.04 6.51
CA TYR A 553 -46.94 7.59 6.27
C TYR A 553 -46.25 7.15 4.98
N SER A 554 -46.25 7.99 3.94
CA SER A 554 -45.52 7.72 2.70
C SER A 554 -44.00 7.69 2.93
N VAL A 555 -43.44 8.62 3.70
CA VAL A 555 -42.00 8.61 4.04
C VAL A 555 -41.65 7.42 4.91
N TRP A 556 -42.46 7.08 5.91
CA TRP A 556 -42.23 5.88 6.72
C TRP A 556 -42.30 4.59 5.90
N ALA A 557 -43.25 4.49 4.96
CA ALA A 557 -43.32 3.38 4.02
C ALA A 557 -42.06 3.33 3.14
N PHE A 558 -41.59 4.47 2.63
CA PHE A 558 -40.37 4.55 1.83
C PHE A 558 -39.11 4.18 2.63
N GLN A 559 -38.99 4.68 3.86
CA GLN A 559 -37.92 4.33 4.79
C GLN A 559 -37.93 2.83 5.11
N PHE A 560 -39.12 2.26 5.34
CA PHE A 560 -39.30 0.83 5.52
C PHE A 560 -38.85 0.04 4.28
N LEU A 561 -39.17 0.51 3.07
CA LEU A 561 -38.71 -0.11 1.82
C LEU A 561 -37.19 -0.02 1.66
N ILE A 562 -36.56 1.11 1.96
CA ILE A 562 -35.09 1.27 1.95
C ILE A 562 -34.43 0.30 2.92
N CYS A 563 -34.91 0.28 4.18
CA CYS A 563 -34.41 -0.63 5.21
C CYS A 563 -34.58 -2.09 4.76
N CYS A 564 -35.76 -2.48 4.28
CA CYS A 564 -36.01 -3.83 3.78
C CYS A 564 -35.11 -4.18 2.59
N GLY A 565 -34.90 -3.25 1.66
CA GLY A 565 -34.01 -3.43 0.51
C GLY A 565 -32.56 -3.67 0.94
N GLY A 566 -32.00 -2.77 1.74
CA GLY A 566 -30.62 -2.90 2.23
C GLY A 566 -30.41 -4.13 3.12
N LEU A 567 -31.36 -4.44 4.01
CA LEU A 567 -31.34 -5.67 4.81
C LEU A 567 -31.48 -6.94 3.94
N SER A 568 -32.25 -6.89 2.85
CA SER A 568 -32.34 -8.01 1.89
C SER A 568 -31.02 -8.27 1.20
N VAL A 569 -30.32 -7.21 0.76
CA VAL A 569 -28.98 -7.31 0.16
C VAL A 569 -28.00 -7.91 1.17
N ASN A 570 -28.01 -7.45 2.41
CA ASN A 570 -27.18 -8.02 3.49
C ASN A 570 -27.51 -9.49 3.78
N THR A 571 -28.80 -9.86 3.83
CA THR A 571 -29.22 -11.27 3.99
C THR A 571 -28.67 -12.14 2.87
N ALA A 572 -28.80 -11.69 1.61
CA ALA A 572 -28.30 -12.42 0.46
C ALA A 572 -26.76 -12.60 0.53
N ALA A 573 -26.05 -11.54 0.92
CA ALA A 573 -24.60 -11.57 1.09
C ALA A 573 -24.16 -12.51 2.23
N PHE A 574 -24.86 -12.51 3.37
CA PHE A 574 -24.58 -13.45 4.47
C PHE A 574 -24.85 -14.90 4.07
N ARG A 575 -25.93 -15.20 3.34
CA ARG A 575 -26.18 -16.55 2.83
C ARG A 575 -25.10 -17.00 1.86
N ALA A 576 -24.71 -16.14 0.92
CA ALA A 576 -23.61 -16.41 -0.01
C ALA A 576 -22.28 -16.65 0.73
N TYR A 577 -22.02 -15.87 1.78
CA TYR A 577 -20.87 -16.03 2.65
C TYR A 577 -20.87 -17.40 3.34
N PHE A 578 -21.92 -17.74 4.09
CA PHE A 578 -22.00 -19.00 4.83
C PHE A 578 -21.94 -20.22 3.90
N ARG A 579 -22.56 -20.13 2.71
CA ARG A 579 -22.43 -21.13 1.66
C ARG A 579 -20.98 -21.32 1.22
N THR A 580 -20.27 -20.22 0.99
CA THR A 580 -18.84 -20.27 0.64
C THR A 580 -18.03 -20.93 1.75
N VAL A 581 -18.33 -20.64 3.02
CA VAL A 581 -17.65 -21.26 4.18
C VAL A 581 -17.89 -22.76 4.20
N SER A 582 -19.14 -23.20 4.03
CA SER A 582 -19.50 -24.63 3.97
C SER A 582 -18.81 -25.34 2.79
N ASN A 583 -18.76 -24.68 1.63
CA ASN A 583 -18.06 -25.22 0.45
C ASN A 583 -16.56 -25.34 0.69
N SER A 584 -15.92 -24.33 1.30
CA SER A 584 -14.50 -24.41 1.62
C SER A 584 -14.19 -25.42 2.71
N GLN A 585 -15.04 -25.62 3.71
CA GLN A 585 -14.87 -26.70 4.68
C GLN A 585 -14.89 -28.07 4.00
N LYS A 586 -15.83 -28.30 3.07
CA LYS A 586 -15.88 -29.54 2.27
C LYS A 586 -14.65 -29.70 1.38
N LYS A 587 -14.23 -28.64 0.70
CA LYS A 587 -13.00 -28.63 -0.11
C LYS A 587 -11.77 -28.94 0.74
N LEU A 588 -11.64 -28.34 1.92
CA LEU A 588 -10.52 -28.58 2.84
C LEU A 588 -10.53 -30.01 3.38
N ALA A 589 -11.70 -30.60 3.66
CA ALA A 589 -11.80 -31.99 4.10
C ALA A 589 -11.33 -33.00 3.05
N GLY A 590 -11.53 -32.72 1.76
CA GLY A 590 -11.08 -33.54 0.64
C GLY A 590 -9.84 -33.00 -0.06
N TRP A 591 -9.13 -32.04 0.54
CA TRP A 591 -8.08 -31.29 -0.14
C TRP A 591 -6.93 -32.20 -0.56
N ARG A 592 -6.48 -32.09 -1.82
CA ARG A 592 -5.33 -32.81 -2.36
C ARG A 592 -4.41 -31.82 -3.04
N LEU A 593 -3.11 -31.96 -2.83
CA LEU A 593 -2.07 -31.13 -3.42
C LEU A 593 -2.10 -31.18 -4.96
N ALA A 594 -2.48 -32.33 -5.51
CA ALA A 594 -2.62 -32.52 -6.96
C ALA A 594 -3.69 -31.62 -7.60
N ASP A 595 -4.77 -31.31 -6.87
CA ASP A 595 -5.92 -30.55 -7.39
C ASP A 595 -5.73 -29.02 -7.28
N VAL A 596 -4.69 -28.59 -6.58
CA VAL A 596 -4.43 -27.18 -6.29
C VAL A 596 -3.84 -26.48 -7.50
N LYS A 597 -4.22 -25.25 -7.75
CA LYS A 597 -3.69 -24.44 -8.85
C LYS A 597 -2.36 -23.79 -8.48
N CYS A 598 -1.46 -23.79 -9.46
CA CYS A 598 -0.17 -23.12 -9.38
C CYS A 598 -0.01 -22.27 -10.65
N SER A 599 0.41 -21.01 -10.50
CA SER A 599 0.43 -20.06 -11.61
C SER A 599 1.28 -20.56 -12.78
N CYS A 600 2.45 -21.14 -12.49
CA CYS A 600 3.37 -21.68 -13.49
C CYS A 600 2.77 -22.88 -14.26
N CYS A 601 2.14 -23.82 -13.54
CA CYS A 601 1.53 -25.02 -14.14
C CYS A 601 0.28 -24.70 -14.95
N ASP A 602 -0.57 -23.77 -14.49
CA ASP A 602 -1.81 -23.39 -15.17
C ASP A 602 -1.54 -22.76 -16.54
N THR A 603 -0.39 -22.11 -16.70
CA THR A 603 0.09 -21.56 -17.98
C THR A 603 0.87 -22.58 -18.82
N GLY A 604 0.84 -23.87 -18.48
CA GLY A 604 1.45 -24.94 -19.28
C GLY A 604 2.97 -24.85 -19.42
N HIS A 605 3.67 -24.21 -18.48
CA HIS A 605 5.11 -23.96 -18.58
C HIS A 605 5.54 -23.29 -19.91
N VAL A 606 4.67 -22.42 -20.47
CA VAL A 606 4.83 -21.83 -21.82
C VAL A 606 6.13 -21.04 -22.03
N ARG A 607 6.83 -20.66 -20.96
CA ARG A 607 8.21 -20.20 -21.04
C ARG A 607 9.12 -21.33 -20.56
N GLY A 608 9.64 -22.08 -21.53
CA GLY A 608 10.40 -23.30 -21.31
C GLY A 608 11.82 -22.98 -20.83
N GLY A 609 11.98 -22.82 -19.52
CA GLY A 609 13.29 -22.66 -18.89
C GLY A 609 13.22 -22.41 -17.38
N GLY A 610 12.16 -21.75 -16.90
CA GLY A 610 12.02 -21.39 -15.49
C GLY A 610 11.78 -22.56 -14.52
N ILE A 611 12.24 -22.36 -13.28
CA ILE A 611 11.97 -23.24 -12.14
C ILE A 611 10.45 -23.29 -11.89
N CYS A 612 9.89 -24.50 -11.82
CA CYS A 612 8.47 -24.68 -11.54
C CYS A 612 8.16 -24.43 -10.06
N ASP A 613 7.39 -23.36 -9.76
CA ASP A 613 6.89 -23.04 -8.41
C ASP A 613 6.34 -24.28 -7.66
N ARG A 614 5.59 -25.14 -8.35
CA ARG A 614 5.02 -26.35 -7.74
C ARG A 614 6.12 -27.29 -7.26
N LYS A 615 7.19 -27.49 -8.03
CA LYS A 615 8.30 -28.36 -7.64
C LYS A 615 9.01 -27.82 -6.41
N VAL A 616 9.31 -26.53 -6.39
CA VAL A 616 9.97 -25.85 -5.26
C VAL A 616 9.14 -25.99 -3.99
N VAL A 617 7.84 -25.68 -4.07
CA VAL A 617 6.93 -25.80 -2.92
C VAL A 617 6.81 -27.25 -2.47
N MET A 618 6.77 -28.23 -3.39
CA MET A 618 6.73 -29.65 -3.03
C MET A 618 7.99 -30.11 -2.29
N LYS A 619 9.18 -29.64 -2.68
CA LYS A 619 10.42 -29.92 -1.94
C LYS A 619 10.40 -29.29 -0.55
N CYS A 620 9.98 -28.02 -0.45
CA CYS A 620 9.81 -27.35 0.85
C CYS A 620 8.81 -28.09 1.76
N ILE A 621 7.70 -28.57 1.19
CA ILE A 621 6.71 -29.39 1.89
C ILE A 621 7.36 -30.67 2.42
N HIS A 622 8.11 -31.39 1.59
CA HIS A 622 8.78 -32.62 2.00
C HIS A 622 9.73 -32.37 3.16
N GLN A 623 10.47 -31.26 3.14
CA GLN A 623 11.40 -30.92 4.22
C GLN A 623 10.70 -30.48 5.52
N TRP A 624 9.64 -29.67 5.44
CA TRP A 624 8.95 -29.16 6.62
C TRP A 624 8.00 -30.16 7.26
N PHE A 625 7.34 -30.99 6.45
CA PHE A 625 6.29 -31.90 6.90
C PHE A 625 6.69 -33.37 6.81
N GLY A 626 7.87 -33.70 6.28
CA GLY A 626 8.37 -35.06 6.09
C GLY A 626 7.83 -35.75 4.83
N SER A 627 6.56 -35.54 4.49
CA SER A 627 5.97 -36.09 3.27
C SER A 627 4.83 -35.21 2.72
N LEU A 628 4.46 -35.43 1.44
CA LEU A 628 3.32 -34.76 0.84
C LEU A 628 2.00 -35.21 1.49
N ASP A 629 1.92 -36.48 1.91
CA ASP A 629 0.75 -37.04 2.59
C ASP A 629 0.57 -36.45 3.99
N ASP A 630 1.65 -36.23 4.73
CA ASP A 630 1.62 -35.58 6.04
C ASP A 630 1.17 -34.13 5.91
N PHE A 631 1.62 -33.42 4.88
CA PHE A 631 1.14 -32.09 4.58
C PHE A 631 -0.34 -32.05 4.19
N GLU A 632 -0.80 -32.94 3.29
CA GLU A 632 -2.23 -33.05 2.97
C GLU A 632 -3.05 -33.38 4.21
N SER A 633 -2.55 -34.27 5.08
CA SER A 633 -3.16 -34.62 6.36
C SER A 633 -3.26 -33.39 7.28
N HIS A 634 -2.18 -32.62 7.40
CA HIS A 634 -2.12 -31.38 8.17
C HIS A 634 -3.11 -30.33 7.63
N VAL A 635 -3.24 -30.20 6.30
CA VAL A 635 -4.24 -29.32 5.67
C VAL A 635 -5.68 -29.78 5.99
N ARG A 636 -5.96 -31.08 5.89
CA ARG A 636 -7.30 -31.67 6.13
C ARG A 636 -7.71 -31.65 7.59
N THR A 637 -6.74 -31.60 8.50
CA THR A 637 -6.94 -31.61 9.95
C THR A 637 -6.71 -30.23 10.53
N GLU A 638 -5.48 -29.88 10.88
CA GLU A 638 -5.13 -28.70 11.66
C GLU A 638 -5.53 -27.38 10.99
N ILE A 639 -5.27 -27.21 9.68
CA ILE A 639 -5.69 -26.00 8.96
C ILE A 639 -7.21 -25.92 8.86
N ARG A 640 -7.87 -27.04 8.54
CA ARG A 640 -9.33 -27.08 8.48
C ARG A 640 -9.94 -26.77 9.85
N ASP A 641 -9.39 -27.31 10.92
CA ASP A 641 -9.90 -27.13 12.27
C ASP A 641 -9.65 -25.69 12.75
N THR A 642 -8.48 -25.11 12.43
CA THR A 642 -8.21 -23.67 12.64
C THR A 642 -9.15 -22.80 11.83
N PHE A 643 -9.41 -23.14 10.56
CA PHE A 643 -10.37 -22.45 9.70
C PHE A 643 -11.79 -22.51 10.29
N VAL A 644 -12.25 -23.69 10.72
CA VAL A 644 -13.56 -23.87 11.36
C VAL A 644 -13.62 -23.09 12.67
N HIS A 645 -12.56 -23.13 13.47
CA HIS A 645 -12.46 -22.39 14.72
C HIS A 645 -12.60 -20.89 14.49
N GLU A 646 -11.77 -20.30 13.63
CA GLU A 646 -11.82 -18.85 13.33
C GLU A 646 -13.15 -18.41 12.73
N GLN A 647 -13.74 -19.22 11.85
CA GLN A 647 -15.04 -18.93 11.25
C GLN A 647 -16.21 -19.09 12.24
N SER A 648 -16.06 -19.94 13.25
CA SER A 648 -17.07 -20.19 14.29
C SER A 648 -16.92 -19.30 15.51
N SER A 649 -15.73 -18.77 15.76
CA SER A 649 -15.46 -17.88 16.88
C SER A 649 -15.85 -16.43 16.54
N GLN A 650 -15.53 -15.95 15.32
CA GLN A 650 -15.59 -14.52 15.02
C GLN A 650 -15.96 -14.15 13.56
N PRO A 651 -17.06 -14.66 12.97
CA PRO A 651 -17.47 -14.16 11.66
C PRO A 651 -17.97 -12.71 11.76
N PHE A 652 -18.66 -12.38 12.86
CA PHE A 652 -19.18 -11.05 13.17
C PHE A 652 -19.04 -10.78 14.66
N THR A 653 -18.05 -9.98 15.06
CA THR A 653 -17.89 -9.60 16.47
C THR A 653 -18.93 -8.56 16.86
N TYR A 654 -19.36 -8.54 18.13
CA TYR A 654 -20.28 -7.52 18.65
C TYR A 654 -19.75 -6.11 18.37
N THR A 655 -18.45 -5.88 18.57
CA THR A 655 -17.77 -4.61 18.29
C THR A 655 -17.93 -4.17 16.84
N GLN A 656 -17.72 -5.06 15.86
CA GLN A 656 -17.88 -4.72 14.44
C GLN A 656 -19.32 -4.38 14.09
N VAL A 657 -20.28 -5.09 14.69
CA VAL A 657 -21.72 -4.81 14.49
C VAL A 657 -22.08 -3.45 15.08
N VAL A 658 -21.62 -3.14 16.30
CA VAL A 658 -21.79 -1.82 16.91
C VAL A 658 -21.19 -0.73 16.04
N ILE A 659 -19.99 -0.92 15.49
CA ILE A 659 -19.35 0.04 14.55
C ILE A 659 -20.21 0.25 13.29
N ALA A 660 -20.81 -0.80 12.73
CA ALA A 660 -21.67 -0.69 11.54
C ALA A 660 -23.02 -0.01 11.83
N LEU A 661 -23.46 -0.03 13.10
CA LEU A 661 -24.74 0.53 13.56
C LEU A 661 -24.63 1.94 14.14
N VAL A 662 -23.45 2.55 14.15
CA VAL A 662 -23.23 3.90 14.70
C VAL A 662 -24.19 4.98 14.16
N PRO A 663 -24.63 4.98 12.88
CA PRO A 663 -25.62 5.97 12.41
C PRO A 663 -26.91 6.04 13.22
N VAL A 664 -27.26 4.95 13.93
CA VAL A 664 -28.39 4.93 14.86
C VAL A 664 -28.22 5.97 15.96
N ILE A 665 -27.08 5.99 16.67
CA ILE A 665 -26.90 6.93 17.79
C ILE A 665 -26.85 8.38 17.30
N TRP A 666 -26.33 8.65 16.11
CA TRP A 666 -26.29 10.02 15.57
C TRP A 666 -27.70 10.58 15.33
N SER A 667 -28.62 9.79 14.77
CA SER A 667 -30.03 10.18 14.61
C SER A 667 -30.70 10.48 15.96
N TYR A 668 -30.36 9.75 17.02
CA TYR A 668 -30.88 10.05 18.36
C TYR A 668 -30.23 11.27 19.02
N LEU A 669 -28.97 11.59 18.72
CA LEU A 669 -28.32 12.83 19.16
C LEU A 669 -28.94 14.07 18.49
N ASP A 670 -29.39 13.93 17.25
CA ASP A 670 -30.16 14.95 16.56
C ASP A 670 -31.52 15.20 17.24
N ARG A 671 -32.24 14.14 17.61
CA ARG A 671 -33.48 14.25 18.40
C ARG A 671 -33.22 14.85 19.78
N ALA A 672 -32.17 14.40 20.47
CA ALA A 672 -31.82 14.88 21.81
C ALA A 672 -31.52 16.39 21.82
N SER A 673 -30.72 16.87 20.87
CA SER A 673 -30.40 18.31 20.76
C SER A 673 -31.61 19.16 20.38
N ALA A 674 -32.50 18.66 19.53
CA ALA A 674 -33.76 19.33 19.23
C ALA A 674 -34.65 19.45 20.48
N HIS A 675 -34.76 18.38 21.29
CA HIS A 675 -35.48 18.45 22.56
C HIS A 675 -34.83 19.43 23.54
N ALA A 676 -33.50 19.44 23.63
CA ALA A 676 -32.77 20.35 24.51
C ALA A 676 -33.00 21.83 24.15
N ARG A 677 -33.05 22.15 22.86
CA ARG A 677 -33.21 23.54 22.39
C ARG A 677 -34.64 24.04 22.50
N PHE A 678 -35.61 23.23 22.08
CA PHE A 678 -36.95 23.73 21.80
C PHE A 678 -38.01 23.35 22.84
N THR A 679 -37.70 22.44 23.77
CA THR A 679 -38.69 22.03 24.76
C THR A 679 -38.71 22.97 25.96
N SER A 680 -39.89 23.49 26.31
CA SER A 680 -40.05 24.40 27.45
C SER A 680 -40.04 23.70 28.81
N TRP A 681 -40.39 22.41 28.86
CA TRP A 681 -40.48 21.64 30.11
C TRP A 681 -39.38 20.58 30.18
N ASP A 682 -38.43 20.82 31.07
CA ASP A 682 -37.26 19.96 31.35
C ASP A 682 -36.48 19.47 30.11
N PRO A 683 -35.85 20.39 29.36
CA PRO A 683 -35.17 20.09 28.10
C PRO A 683 -34.06 19.04 28.24
N TRP A 684 -33.30 19.10 29.33
CA TRP A 684 -32.15 18.21 29.55
C TRP A 684 -32.57 16.78 29.87
N MET A 685 -33.66 16.61 30.62
CA MET A 685 -34.18 15.28 30.96
C MET A 685 -34.74 14.57 29.71
N GLN A 686 -35.46 15.31 28.85
CA GLN A 686 -35.92 14.77 27.56
C GLN A 686 -34.76 14.44 26.62
N ALA A 687 -33.73 15.28 26.56
CA ALA A 687 -32.53 14.99 25.79
C ALA A 687 -31.83 13.72 26.28
N ALA A 688 -31.67 13.56 27.61
CA ALA A 688 -31.11 12.35 28.21
C ALA A 688 -31.94 11.09 27.88
N SER A 689 -33.27 11.21 27.89
CA SER A 689 -34.18 10.14 27.49
C SER A 689 -33.97 9.70 26.03
N GLN A 690 -33.79 10.64 25.10
CA GLN A 690 -33.48 10.32 23.70
C GLN A 690 -32.11 9.66 23.54
N ILE A 691 -31.10 10.09 24.30
CA ILE A 691 -29.77 9.46 24.31
C ILE A 691 -29.88 8.01 24.82
N ALA A 692 -30.58 7.79 25.94
CA ALA A 692 -30.81 6.45 26.49
C ALA A 692 -31.52 5.54 25.48
N ARG A 693 -32.54 6.06 24.80
CA ARG A 693 -33.24 5.36 23.71
C ARG A 693 -32.28 5.02 22.57
N GLY A 694 -31.45 5.97 22.13
CA GLY A 694 -30.45 5.73 21.10
C GLY A 694 -29.44 4.64 21.46
N LEU A 695 -28.96 4.64 22.71
CA LEU A 695 -28.08 3.59 23.23
C LEU A 695 -28.78 2.22 23.24
N ALA A 696 -30.05 2.15 23.64
CA ALA A 696 -30.83 0.92 23.62
C ALA A 696 -30.95 0.32 22.21
N TRP A 697 -31.18 1.16 21.20
CA TRP A 697 -31.28 0.73 19.81
C TRP A 697 -29.92 0.37 19.19
N TRP A 698 -28.88 1.16 19.48
CA TRP A 698 -27.55 0.97 18.93
C TRP A 698 -26.80 -0.22 19.54
N LEU A 699 -26.82 -0.36 20.87
CA LEU A 699 -26.08 -1.39 21.60
C LEU A 699 -26.96 -2.62 21.93
N GLY A 700 -28.28 -2.47 21.86
CA GLY A 700 -29.24 -3.51 22.21
C GLY A 700 -29.96 -4.12 21.00
N VAL A 701 -31.01 -3.45 20.53
CA VAL A 701 -31.94 -3.99 19.52
C VAL A 701 -31.23 -4.29 18.20
N GLY A 702 -30.42 -3.36 17.70
CA GLY A 702 -29.72 -3.50 16.43
C GLY A 702 -28.79 -4.73 16.38
N PRO A 703 -27.87 -4.91 17.35
CA PRO A 703 -27.04 -6.10 17.43
C PRO A 703 -27.85 -7.40 17.54
N MET A 704 -28.93 -7.44 18.32
CA MET A 704 -29.80 -8.62 18.39
C MET A 704 -30.43 -8.96 17.03
N ALA A 705 -30.95 -7.95 16.33
CA ALA A 705 -31.54 -8.12 15.01
C ALA A 705 -30.49 -8.65 14.00
N PHE A 706 -29.29 -8.07 14.01
CA PHE A 706 -28.17 -8.51 13.17
C PHE A 706 -27.76 -9.97 13.45
N LEU A 707 -27.67 -10.34 14.73
CA LEU A 707 -27.33 -11.70 15.16
C LEU A 707 -28.36 -12.71 14.64
N ILE A 708 -29.65 -12.41 14.81
CA ILE A 708 -30.74 -13.26 14.32
C ILE A 708 -30.71 -13.38 12.80
N GLN A 709 -30.46 -12.28 12.09
CA GLN A 709 -30.28 -12.27 10.63
C GLN A 709 -29.18 -13.23 10.20
N CYS A 710 -27.99 -13.12 10.81
CA CYS A 710 -26.83 -13.95 10.50
C CYS A 710 -27.12 -15.44 10.77
N ARG A 711 -27.76 -15.75 11.91
CA ARG A 711 -28.11 -17.12 12.29
C ARG A 711 -29.08 -17.76 11.31
N LEU A 712 -30.13 -17.04 10.92
CA LEU A 712 -31.10 -17.54 9.95
C LEU A 712 -30.48 -17.63 8.55
N ALA A 713 -29.64 -16.66 8.15
CA ALA A 713 -28.89 -16.74 6.90
C ALA A 713 -27.97 -17.99 6.86
N CYS A 714 -27.30 -18.31 7.97
CA CYS A 714 -26.53 -19.55 8.10
C CYS A 714 -27.41 -20.80 7.99
N ARG A 715 -28.59 -20.80 8.64
CA ARG A 715 -29.51 -21.95 8.60
C ARG A 715 -30.09 -22.18 7.20
N PHE A 716 -30.40 -21.11 6.48
CA PHE A 716 -30.96 -21.12 5.13
C PHE A 716 -29.89 -20.95 4.02
N GLN A 717 -28.63 -21.28 4.31
CA GLN A 717 -27.52 -21.13 3.34
C GLN A 717 -27.60 -22.07 2.13
N ARG A 718 -28.32 -23.20 2.27
CA ARG A 718 -28.44 -24.22 1.22
C ARG A 718 -29.02 -23.60 -0.05
N GLU A 719 -28.48 -24.02 -1.20
CA GLU A 719 -29.02 -23.62 -2.49
C GLU A 719 -30.42 -24.19 -2.65
N SER A 720 -31.36 -23.31 -2.98
CA SER A 720 -32.64 -23.78 -3.49
C SER A 720 -32.38 -24.59 -4.76
N ARG A 721 -33.04 -25.74 -4.90
CA ARG A 721 -33.04 -26.49 -6.17
C ARG A 721 -33.48 -25.61 -7.34
N TRP A 722 -34.26 -24.55 -7.07
CA TRP A 722 -34.87 -23.66 -8.03
C TRP A 722 -34.30 -22.26 -7.81
N PRO A 723 -33.38 -21.76 -8.67
CA PRO A 723 -32.71 -20.48 -8.47
C PRO A 723 -33.68 -19.28 -8.32
N ARG A 724 -34.83 -19.34 -8.99
CA ARG A 724 -35.89 -18.31 -8.89
C ARG A 724 -36.52 -18.21 -7.50
N CYS A 725 -36.43 -19.27 -6.69
CA CYS A 725 -36.94 -19.27 -5.32
C CYS A 725 -35.89 -18.81 -4.29
N ASP A 726 -34.64 -18.57 -4.69
CA ASP A 726 -33.60 -18.14 -3.75
C ASP A 726 -33.89 -16.78 -3.07
N PRO A 727 -34.50 -15.78 -3.75
CA PRO A 727 -34.96 -14.56 -3.09
C PRO A 727 -36.04 -14.80 -2.03
N LEU A 728 -36.91 -15.79 -2.21
CA LEU A 728 -37.93 -16.14 -1.21
C LEU A 728 -37.29 -16.67 0.08
N LEU A 729 -36.15 -17.35 -0.02
CA LEU A 729 -35.39 -17.78 1.16
C LEU A 729 -34.74 -16.60 1.90
N ASN A 730 -34.45 -15.48 1.22
CA ASN A 730 -33.99 -14.25 1.89
C ASN A 730 -35.10 -13.57 2.69
N LEU A 731 -36.37 -13.79 2.32
CA LEU A 731 -37.52 -13.20 3.01
C LEU A 731 -37.64 -13.70 4.45
N LEU A 732 -37.27 -14.96 4.74
CA LEU A 732 -37.39 -15.52 6.08
C LEU A 732 -36.46 -14.82 7.11
N PRO A 733 -35.12 -14.71 6.91
CA PRO A 733 -34.28 -13.91 7.78
C PRO A 733 -34.72 -12.44 7.85
N LEU A 734 -35.18 -11.87 6.74
CA LEU A 734 -35.67 -10.48 6.72
C LEU A 734 -36.90 -10.28 7.61
N LEU A 735 -37.90 -11.13 7.49
CA LEU A 735 -39.12 -11.07 8.31
C LEU A 735 -38.81 -11.24 9.79
N ALA A 736 -37.84 -12.10 10.14
CA ALA A 736 -37.40 -12.24 11.51
C ALA A 736 -36.70 -10.97 12.04
N VAL A 737 -35.88 -10.31 11.23
CA VAL A 737 -35.28 -9.00 11.58
C VAL A 737 -36.36 -7.95 11.79
N VAL A 738 -37.32 -7.86 10.87
CA VAL A 738 -38.45 -6.94 10.98
C VAL A 738 -39.25 -7.22 12.25
N LEU A 739 -39.51 -8.49 12.58
CA LEU A 739 -40.19 -8.89 13.80
C LEU A 739 -39.43 -8.43 15.05
N VAL A 740 -38.10 -8.60 15.11
CA VAL A 740 -37.27 -8.15 16.24
C VAL A 740 -37.34 -6.63 16.39
N VAL A 741 -37.27 -5.89 15.27
CA VAL A 741 -37.42 -4.43 15.29
C VAL A 741 -38.81 -4.03 15.77
N VAL A 742 -39.88 -4.65 15.27
CA VAL A 742 -41.26 -4.38 15.70
C VAL A 742 -41.43 -4.69 17.19
N LEU A 743 -40.90 -5.80 17.69
CA LEU A 743 -40.90 -6.13 19.11
C LEU A 743 -40.14 -5.08 19.92
N GLY A 744 -38.97 -4.63 19.45
CA GLY A 744 -38.21 -3.53 20.05
C GLY A 744 -39.04 -2.24 20.15
N VAL A 745 -39.73 -1.85 19.08
CA VAL A 745 -40.64 -0.69 19.09
C VAL A 745 -41.79 -0.91 20.07
N VAL A 746 -42.46 -2.05 20.06
CA VAL A 746 -43.59 -2.33 20.96
C VAL A 746 -43.13 -2.29 22.42
N THR A 747 -42.00 -2.92 22.75
CA THR A 747 -41.42 -2.89 24.08
C THR A 747 -41.12 -1.47 24.51
N GLU A 748 -40.45 -0.68 23.67
CA GLU A 748 -40.18 0.73 23.94
C GLU A 748 -41.48 1.52 24.22
N GLN A 749 -42.52 1.34 23.42
CA GLN A 749 -43.83 1.98 23.62
C GLN A 749 -44.52 1.56 24.91
N LEU A 750 -44.34 0.30 25.34
CA LEU A 750 -44.85 -0.16 26.64
C LEU A 750 -44.11 0.52 27.80
N PHE A 751 -42.77 0.59 27.75
CA PHE A 751 -41.99 1.33 28.75
C PHE A 751 -42.36 2.82 28.80
N PHE A 752 -42.65 3.41 27.65
CA PHE A 752 -43.11 4.80 27.59
C PHE A 752 -44.46 5.00 28.31
N LYS A 753 -45.39 4.04 28.20
CA LYS A 753 -46.72 4.09 28.83
C LYS A 753 -46.75 3.66 30.30
N LEU A 754 -45.81 2.83 30.75
CA LEU A 754 -45.79 2.28 32.10
C LEU A 754 -45.39 3.33 33.14
N THR A 755 -46.34 3.94 33.85
CA THR A 755 -46.06 4.86 34.97
C THR A 755 -45.71 4.10 36.27
N LEU A 756 -44.69 3.23 36.24
CA LEU A 756 -44.43 2.27 37.33
C LEU A 756 -43.76 2.89 38.58
N PHE A 757 -42.92 3.91 38.45
CA PHE A 757 -42.09 4.40 39.56
C PHE A 757 -42.31 5.86 39.98
N ARG A 758 -42.73 6.74 39.05
CA ARG A 758 -43.11 8.15 39.30
C ARG A 758 -43.83 8.74 38.07
N PRO A 759 -44.47 9.92 38.16
CA PRO A 759 -45.05 10.63 37.01
C PRO A 759 -44.05 11.11 35.92
N GLY A 760 -42.84 10.56 35.85
CA GLY A 760 -41.80 10.91 34.87
C GLY A 760 -41.52 9.73 33.93
N HIS A 761 -41.43 10.00 32.63
CA HIS A 761 -41.22 8.97 31.61
C HIS A 761 -39.74 8.56 31.47
N GLU A 762 -38.77 9.28 32.07
CA GLU A 762 -37.34 9.02 31.79
C GLU A 762 -36.76 7.79 32.46
N ASP A 763 -37.13 7.51 33.72
CA ASP A 763 -36.63 6.33 34.45
C ASP A 763 -36.92 5.04 33.68
N ASN A 764 -38.07 4.97 33.00
CA ASN A 764 -38.46 3.83 32.20
C ASN A 764 -37.60 3.65 30.95
N MET A 765 -37.11 4.72 30.34
CA MET A 765 -36.25 4.64 29.15
C MET A 765 -34.84 4.17 29.51
N LEU A 766 -34.32 4.59 30.67
CA LEU A 766 -33.07 4.04 31.20
C LEU A 766 -33.21 2.55 31.51
N LEU A 767 -34.32 2.14 32.13
CA LEU A 767 -34.62 0.74 32.39
C LEU A 767 -34.73 -0.08 31.09
N PHE A 768 -35.42 0.45 30.07
CA PHE A 768 -35.47 -0.15 28.74
C PHE A 768 -34.07 -0.35 28.15
N ALA A 769 -33.23 0.68 28.17
CA ALA A 769 -31.86 0.61 27.67
C ALA A 769 -31.04 -0.46 28.40
N LEU A 770 -31.06 -0.48 29.73
CA LEU A 770 -30.35 -1.46 30.54
C LEU A 770 -30.79 -2.90 30.21
N ILE A 771 -32.10 -3.16 30.14
CA ILE A 771 -32.63 -4.50 29.86
C ILE A 771 -32.20 -4.98 28.47
N VAL A 772 -32.38 -4.15 27.45
CA VAL A 772 -32.13 -4.54 26.06
C VAL A 772 -30.62 -4.69 25.80
N ILE A 773 -29.78 -3.83 26.37
CA ILE A 773 -28.32 -3.92 26.24
C ILE A 773 -27.81 -5.19 26.95
N CYS A 774 -28.27 -5.47 28.17
CA CYS A 774 -27.93 -6.70 28.88
C CYS A 774 -28.39 -7.95 28.12
N LEU A 775 -29.59 -7.94 27.54
CA LEU A 775 -30.11 -9.03 26.73
C LEU A 775 -29.26 -9.25 25.47
N ALA A 776 -28.87 -8.18 24.77
CA ALA A 776 -28.01 -8.26 23.60
C ALA A 776 -26.64 -8.84 23.96
N TRP A 777 -26.04 -8.38 25.06
CA TRP A 777 -24.77 -8.91 25.56
C TRP A 777 -24.88 -10.39 25.91
N LEU A 778 -25.93 -10.79 26.65
CA LEU A 778 -26.19 -12.20 26.99
C LEU A 778 -26.40 -13.06 25.74
N LEU A 779 -27.13 -12.59 24.75
CA LEU A 779 -27.33 -13.31 23.49
C LEU A 779 -26.01 -13.49 22.73
N TYR A 780 -25.16 -12.47 22.66
CA TYR A 780 -23.84 -12.60 22.04
C TYR A 780 -22.90 -13.51 22.84
N ALA A 781 -22.96 -13.49 24.17
CA ALA A 781 -22.16 -14.36 25.03
C ALA A 781 -22.59 -15.83 24.96
N CYS A 782 -23.89 -16.10 25.00
CA CYS A 782 -24.43 -17.46 25.03
C CYS A 782 -24.52 -18.10 23.65
N VAL A 783 -25.01 -17.34 22.67
CA VAL A 783 -25.23 -17.85 21.31
C VAL A 783 -23.98 -17.61 20.48
N GLY A 784 -23.41 -16.40 20.53
CA GLY A 784 -22.35 -15.96 19.61
C GLY A 784 -22.85 -15.85 18.16
N ALA A 785 -22.12 -15.14 17.31
CA ALA A 785 -22.48 -15.04 15.89
C ALA A 785 -22.07 -16.26 15.07
N GLY A 786 -21.14 -17.08 15.56
CA GLY A 786 -20.57 -18.18 14.78
C GLY A 786 -21.19 -19.55 15.06
N PRO A 787 -21.09 -20.47 14.11
CA PRO A 787 -21.74 -21.77 14.16
C PRO A 787 -21.08 -22.74 15.17
N ARG A 788 -21.45 -22.67 16.45
CA ARG A 788 -21.37 -23.84 17.35
C ARG A 788 -22.27 -25.01 16.89
N LEU A 789 -23.08 -24.81 15.85
CA LEU A 789 -24.06 -25.76 15.35
C LEU A 789 -23.51 -26.83 14.40
N VAL A 790 -22.31 -26.67 13.81
CA VAL A 790 -21.82 -27.64 12.81
C VAL A 790 -21.42 -28.98 13.45
N HIS A 791 -20.99 -28.99 14.71
CA HIS A 791 -20.69 -30.25 15.41
C HIS A 791 -21.95 -31.06 15.78
N ALA A 792 -23.14 -30.45 15.78
CA ALA A 792 -24.39 -31.13 16.15
C ALA A 792 -25.09 -31.85 14.98
N GLU A 793 -24.69 -31.61 13.73
CA GLU A 793 -25.25 -32.33 12.56
C GLU A 793 -24.34 -33.48 12.07
N SER A 794 -23.15 -33.65 12.67
CA SER A 794 -22.23 -34.78 12.39
C SER A 794 -22.24 -35.90 13.44
N ALA A 795 -23.11 -35.77 14.45
CA ALA A 795 -23.49 -36.82 15.39
C ALA A 795 -24.97 -37.13 15.16
#